data_AF-G0R078-F1
#
_entry.id   AF-G0R078-F1
#
_cell.length_a   1.000
_cell.length_b   1.000
_cell.length_c   1.000
_cell.angle_alpha   90.00
_cell.angle_beta   90.00
_cell.angle_gamma   90.00
#
_symmetry.space_group_name_H-M   'P 1'
#
loop_
_entity.id
_entity.type
_entity.pdbx_description
1 polymer ?
#
loop_
_entity_poly.entity_id
_entity_poly.type
_entity_poly.pdbx_seq_one_letter_code
_entity_poly.pdbx_strand_id
1 'polypeptide(L)'
;MEQLQKELSNLQITDQIHNNQNSQKTGILYDLDQLKHNSSRQHVECPGRLQSIYDHLNKKQLLQKPNIELVNKLHPGLREIIQYVHNDDYIDFIDQMWPEKTSKKEIYIIDTYFNKDSAYCAYLGVGAIQQSIDKIENNDWKNAFCIIRPPGHHSGYSNVCTGFCFFNNVAIAAKYIQKKYNKKKILIFDWDIHHGDGTQIIFKDDPSVMLISFHRYDEGMFYPSSGSPSNVGEGKGEGYKINVGWNIGHKEYSLKAGTDEYIYAFERIAWPIIQEFEPDFVIVSAGFDSAEGDPLGQCSVSYEGYAYMTQRLMQINQGKILVVLEGGYNLDSICWASESVLRVLIGEDFSYLDNKKDQICPNFVGFSAVESAFQNLKKYWINLSDAKLQIYTEKIIENSQKKSLISAGHQSKFQIKDNKIFKQAKENELLFYKKLWIEKQQQADFLKFIPIFYGLEQIEEQEYVVLQNLTQNCQLGSIIDLKIGQNTIHESYTQKKHDEALLKDHNSTSFTLGFRISGVIIKDQKGVPIEKVNLGKFLQKFTKEQTQEYIIKVFKSNQKEEINMEALENFMIFTQDLLEFFEKRNKKRFIASSIIIIVDNIQNTYQFKLIDFNYVDDLKEDKNKDNNFIFGLQNLINMLQDIKKKY
;
A
#
# COMPACT_ATOMS: atom_id res chain seq x y z
N MET A 1 -20.67 15.66 35.12
CA MET A 1 -20.32 14.29 35.56
C MET A 1 -21.53 13.37 35.55
N GLU A 2 -22.66 13.71 36.18
CA GLU A 2 -23.91 12.93 36.06
C GLU A 2 -24.50 12.92 34.64
N GLN A 3 -24.30 13.98 33.85
CA GLN A 3 -24.73 14.02 32.45
C GLN A 3 -23.88 13.12 31.53
N LEU A 4 -22.60 12.89 31.87
CA LEU A 4 -21.73 11.92 31.19
C LEU A 4 -22.08 10.46 31.57
N GLN A 5 -22.56 10.21 32.80
CA GLN A 5 -23.08 8.89 33.19
C GLN A 5 -24.44 8.58 32.54
N LYS A 6 -25.22 9.61 32.19
CA LYS A 6 -26.49 9.44 31.46
C LYS A 6 -26.30 9.18 29.96
N GLU A 7 -25.22 9.67 29.36
CA GLU A 7 -24.83 9.35 27.98
C GLU A 7 -24.15 7.98 27.87
N LEU A 8 -23.38 7.55 28.88
CA LEU A 8 -22.82 6.20 28.96
C LEU A 8 -23.87 5.10 29.20
N SER A 9 -25.03 5.43 29.77
CA SER A 9 -26.14 4.47 29.93
C SER A 9 -27.02 4.33 28.68
N ASN A 10 -26.99 5.30 27.77
CA ASN A 10 -27.64 5.21 26.45
C ASN A 10 -26.78 4.52 25.38
N LEU A 11 -25.55 4.12 25.73
CA LEU A 11 -24.68 3.22 24.96
C LEU A 11 -24.84 1.75 25.38
N GLN A 12 -25.93 1.40 26.08
CA GLN A 12 -26.46 0.04 26.03
C GLN A 12 -27.01 -0.20 24.63
N ILE A 13 -26.08 -0.46 23.71
CA ILE A 13 -26.32 -1.24 22.52
C ILE A 13 -27.17 -2.42 22.98
N THR A 14 -28.36 -2.47 22.40
CA THR A 14 -29.26 -3.58 22.53
C THR A 14 -28.47 -4.84 22.21
N ASP A 15 -28.19 -5.63 23.25
CA ASP A 15 -27.94 -7.07 23.16
C ASP A 15 -29.19 -7.73 22.55
N GLN A 16 -29.49 -7.42 21.29
CA GLN A 16 -30.27 -8.31 20.45
C GLN A 16 -29.30 -9.38 19.98
N ILE A 17 -29.07 -10.28 20.92
CA ILE A 17 -28.69 -11.66 20.69
C ILE A 17 -29.50 -12.16 19.49
N HIS A 18 -28.87 -12.19 18.31
CA HIS A 18 -29.23 -13.13 17.27
C HIS A 18 -28.84 -14.52 17.76
N ASN A 19 -29.63 -15.03 18.70
CA ASN A 19 -29.76 -16.44 18.99
C ASN A 19 -30.36 -17.05 17.74
N ASN A 20 -29.52 -17.62 16.88
CA ASN A 20 -29.78 -18.90 16.25
C ASN A 20 -28.50 -19.51 15.64
N GLN A 21 -27.96 -20.49 16.37
CA GLN A 21 -27.35 -21.74 15.85
C GLN A 21 -26.01 -21.67 15.07
N ASN A 22 -24.89 -21.55 15.81
CA ASN A 22 -23.90 -22.65 15.95
C ASN A 22 -22.81 -22.24 16.96
N SER A 23 -22.77 -22.91 18.12
CA SER A 23 -21.86 -22.65 19.25
C SER A 23 -20.42 -23.15 19.03
N GLN A 24 -19.95 -23.09 17.79
CA GLN A 24 -18.66 -23.64 17.40
C GLN A 24 -17.54 -22.64 17.75
N LYS A 25 -16.47 -23.14 18.37
CA LYS A 25 -15.33 -22.32 18.77
C LYS A 25 -14.35 -22.11 17.62
N THR A 26 -13.49 -21.12 17.75
CA THR A 26 -12.25 -21.00 16.99
C THR A 26 -11.12 -21.70 17.75
N GLY A 27 -10.45 -22.65 17.10
CA GLY A 27 -9.26 -23.28 17.65
C GLY A 27 -8.00 -22.41 17.50
N ILE A 28 -7.20 -22.30 18.55
CA ILE A 28 -5.87 -21.68 18.50
C ILE A 28 -4.85 -22.71 18.94
N LEU A 29 -3.85 -22.97 18.09
CA LEU A 29 -2.85 -23.99 18.32
C LEU A 29 -1.48 -23.36 18.43
N TYR A 30 -0.76 -23.70 19.49
CA TYR A 30 0.53 -23.15 19.87
C TYR A 30 1.24 -24.16 20.78
N ASP A 31 2.56 -24.29 20.72
CA ASP A 31 3.32 -25.04 21.75
C ASP A 31 4.66 -24.36 22.02
N LEU A 32 4.97 -24.17 23.30
CA LEU A 32 6.27 -23.65 23.74
C LEU A 32 7.44 -24.57 23.31
N ASP A 33 7.18 -25.85 23.09
CA ASP A 33 8.19 -26.78 22.55
C ASP A 33 8.71 -26.33 21.17
N GLN A 34 7.91 -25.65 20.36
CA GLN A 34 8.34 -25.15 19.05
C GLN A 34 9.36 -24.00 19.17
N LEU A 35 9.57 -23.43 20.36
CA LEU A 35 10.65 -22.48 20.61
C LEU A 35 12.03 -23.15 20.68
N LYS A 36 12.09 -24.48 20.80
CA LYS A 36 13.34 -25.26 20.78
C LYS A 36 14.00 -25.24 19.40
N HIS A 37 13.22 -25.11 18.32
CA HIS A 37 13.74 -24.77 17.00
C HIS A 37 14.21 -23.31 17.00
N ASN A 38 15.49 -23.12 17.34
CA ASN A 38 16.10 -21.82 17.55
C ASN A 38 17.50 -21.79 16.94
N SER A 39 17.83 -20.66 16.34
CA SER A 39 19.18 -20.39 15.86
C SER A 39 20.06 -19.87 17.00
N SER A 40 21.36 -20.23 16.95
CA SER A 40 22.35 -19.64 17.86
C SER A 40 22.82 -18.25 17.41
N ARG A 41 22.43 -17.84 16.19
CA ARG A 41 22.72 -16.55 15.57
C ARG A 41 21.46 -15.70 15.53
N GLN A 42 21.62 -14.40 15.28
CA GLN A 42 20.49 -13.56 14.93
C GLN A 42 20.00 -13.98 13.54
N HIS A 43 18.75 -14.48 13.49
CA HIS A 43 18.11 -14.95 12.29
C HIS A 43 16.67 -14.42 12.24
N VAL A 44 16.19 -14.08 11.05
CA VAL A 44 14.84 -13.51 10.85
C VAL A 44 13.76 -14.51 11.23
N GLU A 45 13.89 -15.76 10.79
CA GLU A 45 13.10 -16.88 11.29
C GLU A 45 13.63 -17.27 12.69
N CYS A 46 12.87 -16.97 13.74
CA CYS A 46 13.28 -17.20 15.12
C CYS A 46 12.08 -17.48 16.05
N PRO A 47 12.29 -18.06 17.24
CA PRO A 47 11.24 -18.33 18.22
C PRO A 47 10.43 -17.10 18.65
N GLY A 48 11.06 -15.91 18.59
CA GLY A 48 10.42 -14.64 18.94
C GLY A 48 9.14 -14.39 18.14
N ARG A 49 9.07 -14.85 16.89
CA ARG A 49 7.87 -14.74 16.04
C ARG A 49 6.63 -15.35 16.70
N LEU A 50 6.77 -16.58 17.19
CA LEU A 50 5.70 -17.34 17.82
C LEU A 50 5.34 -16.77 19.20
N GLN A 51 6.39 -16.52 20.00
CA GLN A 51 6.23 -16.00 21.36
C GLN A 51 5.56 -14.62 21.37
N SER A 52 5.96 -13.72 20.46
CA SER A 52 5.38 -12.38 20.37
C SER A 52 3.89 -12.42 20.01
N ILE A 53 3.47 -13.27 19.06
CA ILE A 53 2.04 -13.42 18.75
C ILE A 53 1.28 -13.88 19.99
N TYR A 54 1.73 -14.94 20.66
CA TYR A 54 1.07 -15.47 21.84
C TYR A 54 0.95 -14.42 22.96
N ASP A 55 2.06 -13.76 23.28
CA ASP A 55 2.09 -12.73 24.34
C ASP A 55 1.18 -11.55 24.01
N HIS A 56 1.16 -11.13 22.74
CA HIS A 56 0.31 -10.05 22.26
C HIS A 56 -1.17 -10.42 22.37
N LEU A 57 -1.58 -11.58 21.86
CA LEU A 57 -2.97 -12.05 21.92
C LEU A 57 -3.43 -12.27 23.39
N ASN A 58 -2.55 -12.80 24.23
CA ASN A 58 -2.81 -12.99 25.66
C ASN A 58 -2.97 -11.64 26.37
N LYS A 59 -2.09 -10.67 26.11
CA LYS A 59 -2.16 -9.31 26.67
C LYS A 59 -3.43 -8.58 26.26
N LYS A 60 -3.91 -8.80 25.03
CA LYS A 60 -5.19 -8.28 24.51
C LYS A 60 -6.42 -9.04 25.03
N GLN A 61 -6.22 -10.05 25.88
CA GLN A 61 -7.24 -10.92 26.44
C GLN A 61 -8.06 -11.69 25.38
N LEU A 62 -7.49 -11.87 24.17
CA LEU A 62 -8.19 -12.55 23.09
C LEU A 62 -8.28 -14.04 23.38
N LEU A 63 -7.19 -14.65 23.85
CA LEU A 63 -7.13 -16.09 24.15
C LEU A 63 -8.09 -16.53 25.26
N GLN A 64 -8.61 -15.60 26.05
CA GLN A 64 -9.58 -15.84 27.13
C GLN A 64 -11.04 -15.71 26.67
N LYS A 65 -11.30 -15.32 25.42
CA LYS A 65 -12.66 -15.19 24.92
C LYS A 65 -13.37 -16.55 24.92
N PRO A 66 -14.67 -16.61 25.29
CA PRO A 66 -15.39 -17.87 25.49
C PRO A 66 -15.58 -18.71 24.23
N ASN A 67 -15.52 -18.07 23.06
CA ASN A 67 -15.58 -18.70 21.74
C ASN A 67 -14.22 -19.14 21.20
N ILE A 68 -13.15 -19.08 22.00
CA ILE A 68 -11.84 -19.64 21.67
C ILE A 68 -11.58 -20.93 22.45
N GLU A 69 -10.90 -21.88 21.81
CA GLU A 69 -10.24 -22.99 22.47
C GLU A 69 -8.75 -22.97 22.16
N LEU A 70 -7.93 -22.69 23.18
CA LEU A 70 -6.47 -22.72 23.07
C LEU A 70 -5.95 -24.14 23.35
N VAL A 71 -5.25 -24.70 22.37
CA VAL A 71 -4.42 -25.90 22.53
C VAL A 71 -2.97 -25.44 22.62
N ASN A 72 -2.43 -25.47 23.84
CA ASN A 72 -1.07 -25.03 24.15
C ASN A 72 -0.06 -26.19 24.31
N LYS A 73 -0.51 -27.43 24.04
CA LYS A 73 0.31 -28.63 24.02
C LYS A 73 -0.06 -29.46 22.80
N LEU A 74 0.86 -29.52 21.85
CA LEU A 74 0.69 -30.22 20.59
C LEU A 74 1.26 -31.63 20.69
N HIS A 75 0.71 -32.52 19.88
CA HIS A 75 1.24 -33.87 19.67
C HIS A 75 1.99 -33.92 18.34
N PRO A 76 3.07 -34.69 18.23
CA PRO A 76 3.71 -34.94 16.94
C PRO A 76 2.72 -35.55 15.95
N GLY A 77 2.69 -35.03 14.73
CA GLY A 77 1.90 -35.59 13.64
C GLY A 77 2.34 -37.00 13.28
N LEU A 78 1.43 -37.79 12.70
CA LEU A 78 1.76 -39.15 12.29
C LEU A 78 2.59 -39.13 11.01
N ARG A 79 3.65 -39.93 10.95
CA ARG A 79 4.47 -40.12 9.74
C ARG A 79 3.63 -40.48 8.52
N GLU A 80 2.62 -41.32 8.70
CA GLU A 80 1.68 -41.74 7.64
C GLU A 80 0.95 -40.57 6.97
N ILE A 81 0.70 -39.49 7.71
CA ILE A 81 0.05 -38.28 7.19
C ILE A 81 1.07 -37.43 6.41
N ILE A 82 2.31 -37.35 6.88
CA ILE A 82 3.41 -36.67 6.18
C ILE A 82 3.70 -37.37 4.84
N GLN A 83 3.61 -38.71 4.82
CA GLN A 83 3.74 -39.56 3.63
C GLN A 83 2.72 -39.27 2.52
N TYR A 84 1.68 -38.49 2.80
CA TYR A 84 0.75 -38.05 1.76
C TYR A 84 1.35 -37.03 0.80
N VAL A 85 2.47 -36.40 1.18
CA VAL A 85 3.15 -35.35 0.43
C VAL A 85 4.63 -35.68 0.23
N HIS A 86 5.32 -36.07 1.30
CA HIS A 86 6.76 -36.34 1.27
C HIS A 86 7.02 -37.84 1.23
N ASN A 87 7.96 -38.28 0.40
CA ASN A 87 8.33 -39.70 0.35
C ASN A 87 9.16 -40.12 1.58
N ASP A 88 9.33 -41.43 1.77
CA ASP A 88 10.10 -41.96 2.91
C ASP A 88 11.53 -41.45 2.96
N ASP A 89 12.20 -41.36 1.80
CA ASP A 89 13.58 -40.86 1.72
C ASP A 89 13.71 -39.43 2.27
N TYR A 90 12.75 -38.55 1.96
CA TYR A 90 12.76 -37.17 2.46
C TYR A 90 12.43 -37.11 3.95
N ILE A 91 11.45 -37.88 4.43
CA ILE A 91 11.12 -37.90 5.86
C ILE A 91 12.31 -38.45 6.66
N ASP A 92 12.95 -39.51 6.18
CA ASP A 92 14.17 -40.06 6.79
C ASP A 92 15.31 -39.06 6.78
N PHE A 93 15.47 -38.28 5.69
CA PHE A 93 16.41 -37.17 5.66
C PHE A 93 16.14 -36.15 6.77
N ILE A 94 14.88 -35.73 6.99
CA ILE A 94 14.53 -34.81 8.08
C ILE A 94 14.76 -35.44 9.46
N ASP A 95 14.42 -36.72 9.64
CA ASP A 95 14.60 -37.44 10.90
C ASP A 95 16.10 -37.59 11.25
N GLN A 96 16.96 -37.70 10.24
CA GLN A 96 18.40 -37.98 10.38
C GLN A 96 19.31 -36.77 10.13
N MET A 97 18.76 -35.60 9.78
CA MET A 97 19.57 -34.42 9.42
C MET A 97 20.47 -33.95 10.57
N TRP A 98 20.09 -34.22 11.83
CA TRP A 98 20.91 -33.89 13.00
C TRP A 98 21.95 -34.97 13.31
N PRO A 99 23.27 -34.70 13.19
CA PRO A 99 24.29 -35.71 13.46
C PRO A 99 24.46 -35.93 14.97
N GLU A 100 24.28 -37.17 15.45
CA GLU A 100 24.36 -37.50 16.89
C GLU A 100 25.68 -37.06 17.58
N LYS A 101 26.79 -37.09 16.84
CA LYS A 101 28.15 -36.78 17.35
C LYS A 101 28.67 -35.41 16.87
N THR A 102 27.79 -34.42 16.75
CA THR A 102 28.19 -33.04 16.41
C THR A 102 28.46 -32.20 17.66
N SER A 103 29.50 -31.35 17.62
CA SER A 103 29.72 -30.29 18.61
C SER A 103 29.04 -28.97 18.23
N LYS A 104 28.44 -28.89 17.04
CA LYS A 104 27.73 -27.70 16.55
C LYS A 104 26.43 -27.50 17.31
N LYS A 105 26.02 -26.23 17.46
CA LYS A 105 24.72 -25.86 18.04
C LYS A 105 23.59 -25.84 17.01
N GLU A 106 23.93 -25.63 15.74
CA GLU A 106 23.02 -25.60 14.59
C GLU A 106 23.80 -25.93 13.30
N ILE A 107 23.07 -26.28 12.25
CA ILE A 107 23.58 -26.52 10.90
C ILE A 107 22.70 -25.74 9.92
N TYR A 108 23.26 -25.28 8.80
CA TYR A 108 22.53 -24.62 7.73
C TYR A 108 22.58 -25.46 6.46
N ILE A 109 21.44 -25.56 5.78
CA ILE A 109 21.33 -26.06 4.40
C ILE A 109 20.69 -24.95 3.58
N ILE A 110 21.44 -24.45 2.59
CA ILE A 110 21.05 -23.33 1.73
C ILE A 110 20.74 -22.08 2.58
N ASP A 111 19.46 -21.83 2.84
CA ASP A 111 18.90 -20.70 3.59
C ASP A 111 18.28 -21.14 4.93
N THR A 112 18.22 -22.44 5.21
CA THR A 112 17.47 -23.02 6.32
C THR A 112 18.39 -23.52 7.41
N TYR A 113 18.25 -22.98 8.62
CA TYR A 113 18.94 -23.52 9.80
C TYR A 113 18.15 -24.66 10.42
N PHE A 114 18.86 -25.59 11.07
CA PHE A 114 18.24 -26.61 11.90
C PHE A 114 19.12 -26.97 13.09
N ASN A 115 18.47 -27.44 14.14
CA ASN A 115 19.12 -27.96 15.35
C ASN A 115 18.52 -29.33 15.72
N LYS A 116 18.96 -29.91 16.84
CA LYS A 116 18.50 -31.23 17.30
C LYS A 116 16.98 -31.35 17.50
N ASP A 117 16.29 -30.23 17.72
CA ASP A 117 14.86 -30.18 18.03
C ASP A 117 14.01 -29.80 16.79
N SER A 118 14.63 -29.40 15.68
CA SER A 118 13.95 -28.94 14.46
C SER A 118 12.98 -29.97 13.88
N ALA A 119 13.40 -31.24 13.76
CA ALA A 119 12.53 -32.31 13.25
C ALA A 119 11.28 -32.44 14.13
N TYR A 120 11.48 -32.60 15.44
CA TYR A 120 10.38 -32.68 16.40
C TYR A 120 9.43 -31.49 16.32
N CYS A 121 9.94 -30.27 16.19
CA CYS A 121 9.10 -29.06 16.03
C CYS A 121 8.29 -29.08 14.71
N ALA A 122 8.86 -29.61 13.63
CA ALA A 122 8.14 -29.79 12.36
C ALA A 122 7.00 -30.83 12.50
N TYR A 123 7.24 -31.94 13.20
CA TYR A 123 6.18 -32.90 13.52
C TYR A 123 5.06 -32.30 14.39
N LEU A 124 5.40 -31.44 15.37
CA LEU A 124 4.37 -30.73 16.16
C LEU A 124 3.48 -29.85 15.26
N GLY A 125 4.06 -29.19 14.26
CA GLY A 125 3.30 -28.42 13.26
C GLY A 125 2.29 -29.29 12.50
N VAL A 126 2.71 -30.46 12.03
CA VAL A 126 1.83 -31.42 11.36
C VAL A 126 0.71 -31.93 12.29
N GLY A 127 1.03 -32.17 13.56
CA GLY A 127 0.01 -32.60 14.53
C GLY A 127 -1.02 -31.52 14.84
N ALA A 128 -0.61 -30.24 14.89
CA ALA A 128 -1.55 -29.12 15.00
C ALA A 128 -2.53 -29.09 13.83
N ILE A 129 -2.03 -29.29 12.61
CA ILE A 129 -2.84 -29.36 11.40
C ILE A 129 -3.85 -30.49 11.47
N GLN A 130 -3.40 -31.70 11.83
CA GLN A 130 -4.25 -32.87 11.99
C GLN A 130 -5.38 -32.61 12.99
N GLN A 131 -5.05 -32.12 14.18
CA GLN A 131 -6.02 -31.84 15.24
C GLN A 131 -7.04 -30.77 14.82
N SER A 132 -6.57 -29.73 14.12
CA SER A 132 -7.44 -28.65 13.66
C SER A 132 -8.45 -29.12 12.62
N ILE A 133 -7.99 -29.88 11.62
CA ILE A 133 -8.85 -30.43 10.58
C ILE A 133 -9.86 -31.38 11.20
N ASP A 134 -9.42 -32.25 12.11
CA ASP A 134 -10.30 -33.20 12.77
C ASP A 134 -11.43 -32.49 13.53
N LYS A 135 -11.09 -31.45 14.30
CA LYS A 135 -12.08 -30.67 15.04
C LYS A 135 -13.00 -29.83 14.15
N ILE A 136 -12.52 -29.28 13.05
CA ILE A 136 -13.35 -28.53 12.09
C ILE A 136 -14.33 -29.47 11.37
N GLU A 137 -13.85 -30.61 10.88
CA GLU A 137 -14.69 -31.55 10.14
C GLU A 137 -15.68 -32.30 11.05
N ASN A 138 -15.32 -32.53 12.32
CA ASN A 138 -16.23 -33.05 13.33
C ASN A 138 -17.20 -32.00 13.91
N ASN A 139 -17.13 -30.74 13.44
CA ASN A 139 -17.94 -29.62 13.90
C ASN A 139 -17.71 -29.19 15.37
N ASP A 140 -16.62 -29.61 16.01
CA ASP A 140 -16.21 -29.12 17.33
C ASP A 140 -15.75 -27.65 17.24
N TRP A 141 -15.04 -27.32 16.17
CA TRP A 141 -14.61 -25.97 15.82
C TRP A 141 -15.20 -25.51 14.50
N LYS A 142 -15.39 -24.20 14.34
CA LYS A 142 -15.80 -23.61 13.07
C LYS A 142 -14.61 -23.45 12.14
N ASN A 143 -13.51 -22.97 12.71
CA ASN A 143 -12.26 -22.63 12.06
C ASN A 143 -11.10 -22.73 13.07
N ALA A 144 -9.87 -22.65 12.60
CA ALA A 144 -8.70 -22.66 13.46
C ALA A 144 -7.56 -21.82 12.91
N PHE A 145 -6.68 -21.37 13.81
CA PHE A 145 -5.41 -20.73 13.46
C PHE A 145 -4.26 -21.48 14.16
N CYS A 146 -3.45 -22.15 13.35
CA CYS A 146 -2.20 -22.80 13.75
C CYS A 146 -1.07 -21.77 13.79
N ILE A 147 -0.74 -21.30 14.98
CA ILE A 147 0.43 -20.46 15.24
C ILE A 147 1.58 -21.43 15.49
N ILE A 148 2.24 -21.87 14.41
CA ILE A 148 3.25 -22.95 14.43
C ILE A 148 4.54 -22.53 13.74
N ARG A 149 5.62 -23.25 14.04
CA ARG A 149 6.90 -23.14 13.31
C ARG A 149 7.72 -24.43 13.44
N PRO A 150 8.51 -24.81 12.42
CA PRO A 150 8.88 -24.05 11.22
C PRO A 150 7.74 -23.89 10.18
N PRO A 151 7.87 -22.93 9.22
CA PRO A 151 6.95 -22.80 8.08
C PRO A 151 7.02 -24.02 7.14
N GLY A 152 6.19 -24.05 6.10
CA GLY A 152 6.04 -25.21 5.22
C GLY A 152 5.93 -24.94 3.71
N HIS A 153 5.43 -23.80 3.25
CA HIS A 153 4.98 -23.65 1.85
C HIS A 153 6.06 -23.81 0.75
N HIS A 154 7.36 -23.72 1.10
CA HIS A 154 8.49 -23.98 0.20
C HIS A 154 8.91 -25.47 0.12
N SER A 155 8.53 -26.28 1.11
CA SER A 155 8.90 -27.69 1.15
C SER A 155 8.19 -28.48 0.03
N GLY A 156 8.92 -29.40 -0.61
CA GLY A 156 8.44 -30.17 -1.77
C GLY A 156 8.93 -29.66 -3.13
N TYR A 157 9.53 -28.46 -3.20
CA TYR A 157 10.15 -27.96 -4.44
C TYR A 157 11.46 -28.72 -4.77
N SER A 158 12.21 -29.09 -3.73
CA SER A 158 13.45 -29.86 -3.83
C SER A 158 13.47 -30.99 -2.78
N ASN A 159 14.38 -31.95 -2.92
CA ASN A 159 14.57 -33.03 -1.94
C ASN A 159 15.42 -32.60 -0.72
N VAL A 160 15.52 -31.30 -0.43
CA VAL A 160 16.17 -30.75 0.77
C VAL A 160 15.33 -29.61 1.38
N CYS A 161 15.63 -29.21 2.61
CA CYS A 161 14.96 -28.05 3.22
C CYS A 161 15.37 -26.74 2.52
N THR A 162 14.39 -25.89 2.20
CA THR A 162 14.57 -24.56 1.62
C THR A 162 13.53 -23.60 2.19
N GLY A 163 13.84 -22.31 2.21
CA GLY A 163 12.88 -21.27 2.61
C GLY A 163 12.42 -21.41 4.06
N PHE A 164 13.31 -21.87 4.93
CA PHE A 164 13.05 -22.21 6.32
C PHE A 164 12.07 -23.38 6.54
N CYS A 165 11.63 -24.05 5.46
CA CYS A 165 10.57 -25.05 5.49
C CYS A 165 11.12 -26.48 5.57
N PHE A 166 10.48 -27.32 6.38
CA PHE A 166 10.83 -28.74 6.58
C PHE A 166 9.76 -29.63 5.96
N PHE A 167 8.54 -29.59 6.48
CA PHE A 167 7.39 -30.27 5.87
C PHE A 167 6.40 -29.24 5.34
N ASN A 168 5.85 -29.51 4.16
CA ASN A 168 4.79 -28.68 3.59
C ASN A 168 3.46 -28.83 4.34
N ASN A 169 3.30 -28.02 5.39
CA ASN A 169 2.16 -27.97 6.28
C ASN A 169 0.82 -27.89 5.53
N VAL A 170 0.65 -26.90 4.66
CA VAL A 170 -0.61 -26.65 3.94
C VAL A 170 -0.92 -27.71 2.88
N ALA A 171 0.11 -28.31 2.25
CA ALA A 171 -0.11 -29.43 1.35
C ALA A 171 -0.51 -30.71 2.09
N ILE A 172 0.12 -30.97 3.25
CA ILE A 172 -0.25 -32.09 4.12
C ILE A 172 -1.70 -31.91 4.59
N ALA A 173 -2.08 -30.69 4.98
CA ALA A 173 -3.46 -30.35 5.34
C ALA A 173 -4.44 -30.71 4.22
N ALA A 174 -4.19 -30.25 3.00
CA ALA A 174 -5.05 -30.52 1.84
C ALA A 174 -5.17 -32.03 1.56
N LYS A 175 -4.06 -32.77 1.50
CA LYS A 175 -4.10 -34.23 1.26
C LYS A 175 -4.75 -34.99 2.40
N TYR A 176 -4.56 -34.57 3.65
CA TYR A 176 -5.22 -35.18 4.82
C TYR A 176 -6.75 -35.00 4.75
N ILE A 177 -7.23 -33.79 4.43
CA ILE A 177 -8.66 -33.52 4.23
C ILE A 177 -9.22 -34.40 3.10
N GLN A 178 -8.53 -34.47 1.96
CA GLN A 178 -8.96 -35.30 0.82
C GLN A 178 -9.07 -36.78 1.19
N LYS A 179 -8.04 -37.34 1.86
CA LYS A 179 -7.98 -38.78 2.16
C LYS A 179 -8.89 -39.20 3.31
N LYS A 180 -8.97 -38.41 4.39
CA LYS A 180 -9.75 -38.77 5.57
C LYS A 180 -11.23 -38.37 5.45
N TYR A 181 -11.49 -37.20 4.87
CA TYR A 181 -12.83 -36.59 4.83
C TYR A 181 -13.46 -36.54 3.43
N ASN A 182 -12.79 -37.11 2.41
CA ASN A 182 -13.29 -37.24 1.03
C ASN A 182 -13.76 -35.91 0.39
N LYS A 183 -13.18 -34.78 0.80
CA LYS A 183 -13.44 -33.48 0.15
C LYS A 183 -12.75 -33.42 -1.19
N LYS A 184 -13.40 -32.82 -2.17
CA LYS A 184 -12.97 -32.88 -3.57
C LYS A 184 -12.37 -31.58 -4.06
N LYS A 185 -12.71 -30.44 -3.45
CA LYS A 185 -12.24 -29.13 -3.90
C LYS A 185 -11.63 -28.38 -2.72
N ILE A 186 -10.32 -28.28 -2.67
CA ILE A 186 -9.59 -27.58 -1.61
C ILE A 186 -9.02 -26.28 -2.19
N LEU A 187 -9.27 -25.16 -1.51
CA LEU A 187 -8.58 -23.91 -1.80
C LEU A 187 -7.41 -23.75 -0.83
N ILE A 188 -6.22 -23.53 -1.37
CA ILE A 188 -5.08 -22.99 -0.64
C ILE A 188 -4.91 -21.54 -1.10
N PHE A 189 -5.12 -20.59 -0.19
CA PHE A 189 -4.88 -19.16 -0.43
C PHE A 189 -3.59 -18.75 0.28
N ASP A 190 -2.57 -18.43 -0.49
CA ASP A 190 -1.23 -18.07 -0.03
C ASP A 190 -1.01 -16.57 -0.20
N TRP A 191 -0.92 -15.86 0.93
CA TRP A 191 -0.64 -14.42 0.96
C TRP A 191 0.74 -14.10 1.56
N ASP A 192 1.55 -15.12 1.83
CA ASP A 192 2.97 -14.94 2.13
C ASP A 192 3.63 -14.21 0.96
N ILE A 193 4.55 -13.29 1.26
CA ILE A 193 5.14 -12.49 0.19
C ILE A 193 6.02 -13.31 -0.76
N HIS A 194 6.46 -14.50 -0.33
CA HIS A 194 7.21 -15.44 -1.15
C HIS A 194 6.24 -16.41 -1.83
N HIS A 195 6.54 -16.78 -3.07
CA HIS A 195 5.76 -17.79 -3.76
C HIS A 195 5.90 -19.15 -3.07
N GLY A 196 4.78 -19.78 -2.68
CA GLY A 196 4.69 -21.14 -2.17
C GLY A 196 4.99 -22.20 -3.24
N ASP A 197 6.23 -22.21 -3.72
CA ASP A 197 6.74 -23.03 -4.82
C ASP A 197 6.67 -24.52 -4.57
N GLY A 198 6.96 -24.96 -3.34
CA GLY A 198 6.77 -26.34 -2.92
C GLY A 198 5.30 -26.76 -3.04
N THR A 199 4.40 -25.94 -2.50
CA THR A 199 2.94 -26.18 -2.58
C THR A 199 2.47 -26.26 -4.03
N GLN A 200 2.94 -25.36 -4.90
CA GLN A 200 2.59 -25.38 -6.31
C GLN A 200 3.04 -26.66 -7.00
N ILE A 201 4.29 -27.10 -6.77
CA ILE A 201 4.82 -28.32 -7.38
C ILE A 201 4.05 -29.56 -6.95
N ILE A 202 3.73 -29.68 -5.66
CA ILE A 202 3.00 -30.84 -5.10
C ILE A 202 1.64 -31.04 -5.78
N PHE A 203 0.96 -29.94 -6.16
CA PHE A 203 -0.37 -29.99 -6.76
C PHE A 203 -0.40 -29.62 -8.24
N LYS A 204 0.74 -29.50 -8.92
CA LYS A 204 0.85 -28.87 -10.25
C LYS A 204 -0.13 -29.42 -11.29
N ASP A 205 -0.45 -30.71 -11.22
CA ASP A 205 -1.35 -31.42 -12.12
C ASP A 205 -2.71 -31.82 -11.50
N ASP A 206 -2.98 -31.36 -10.28
CA ASP A 206 -4.15 -31.70 -9.49
C ASP A 206 -5.23 -30.59 -9.54
N PRO A 207 -6.33 -30.75 -10.30
CA PRO A 207 -7.42 -29.78 -10.34
C PRO A 207 -8.30 -29.79 -9.08
N SER A 208 -8.16 -30.81 -8.22
CA SER A 208 -8.93 -30.89 -6.98
C SER A 208 -8.40 -29.95 -5.89
N VAL A 209 -7.21 -29.36 -6.10
CA VAL A 209 -6.59 -28.38 -5.22
C VAL A 209 -6.27 -27.12 -6.00
N MET A 210 -6.95 -26.02 -5.67
CA MET A 210 -6.64 -24.70 -6.20
C MET A 210 -5.61 -24.02 -5.31
N LEU A 211 -4.53 -23.49 -5.92
CA LEU A 211 -3.57 -22.62 -5.25
C LEU A 211 -3.70 -21.21 -5.82
N ILE A 212 -3.95 -20.23 -4.96
CA ILE A 212 -3.87 -18.81 -5.29
C ILE A 212 -2.73 -18.22 -4.47
N SER A 213 -1.71 -17.67 -5.13
CA SER A 213 -0.56 -17.06 -4.45
C SER A 213 -0.37 -15.61 -4.88
N PHE A 214 -0.35 -14.70 -3.90
CA PHE A 214 0.00 -13.29 -4.07
C PHE A 214 1.39 -13.05 -3.51
N HIS A 215 2.38 -12.86 -4.37
CA HIS A 215 3.78 -12.85 -3.95
C HIS A 215 4.57 -11.80 -4.71
N ARG A 216 5.67 -11.34 -4.12
CA ARG A 216 6.65 -10.54 -4.85
C ARG A 216 7.37 -11.44 -5.85
N TYR A 217 7.42 -11.00 -7.10
CA TYR A 217 8.01 -11.75 -8.20
C TYR A 217 9.22 -11.03 -8.80
N ASP A 218 9.13 -9.71 -9.00
CA ASP A 218 10.15 -8.89 -9.66
C ASP A 218 10.72 -9.56 -10.93
N GLU A 219 9.82 -10.02 -11.79
CA GLU A 219 10.15 -10.71 -13.04
C GLU A 219 11.01 -11.99 -12.85
N GLY A 220 10.90 -12.63 -11.68
CA GLY A 220 11.65 -13.83 -11.30
C GLY A 220 12.95 -13.52 -10.56
N MET A 221 13.22 -12.25 -10.24
CA MET A 221 14.43 -11.84 -9.51
C MET A 221 14.29 -11.93 -7.99
N PHE A 222 13.05 -11.96 -7.47
CA PHE A 222 12.82 -12.14 -6.04
C PHE A 222 12.75 -13.62 -5.65
N TYR A 223 13.22 -13.97 -4.46
CA TYR A 223 13.17 -15.34 -3.96
C TYR A 223 11.72 -15.86 -3.94
N PRO A 224 11.46 -17.12 -4.36
CA PRO A 224 12.40 -18.17 -4.77
C PRO A 224 12.68 -18.24 -6.29
N SER A 225 12.49 -17.14 -7.02
CA SER A 225 12.63 -17.07 -8.49
C SER A 225 11.65 -17.98 -9.25
N SER A 226 10.49 -18.25 -8.66
CA SER A 226 9.37 -18.96 -9.28
C SER A 226 8.06 -18.18 -9.09
N GLY A 227 6.91 -18.75 -9.49
CA GLY A 227 5.61 -18.08 -9.36
C GLY A 227 5.23 -17.18 -10.54
N SER A 228 5.79 -17.42 -11.73
CA SER A 228 5.41 -16.64 -12.93
C SER A 228 3.88 -16.67 -13.16
N PRO A 229 3.23 -15.54 -13.47
CA PRO A 229 1.80 -15.50 -13.80
C PRO A 229 1.39 -16.40 -14.98
N SER A 230 2.33 -16.79 -15.84
CA SER A 230 2.09 -17.75 -16.94
C SER A 230 2.13 -19.20 -16.51
N ASN A 231 2.67 -19.51 -15.32
CA ASN A 231 2.64 -20.85 -14.75
C ASN A 231 1.27 -21.06 -14.08
N VAL A 232 0.39 -21.74 -14.81
CA VAL A 232 -1.01 -21.95 -14.43
C VAL A 232 -1.33 -23.39 -14.00
N GLY A 233 -0.30 -24.22 -13.78
CA GLY A 233 -0.43 -25.67 -13.58
C GLY A 233 -0.10 -26.46 -14.85
N GLU A 234 -0.16 -27.79 -14.75
CA GLU A 234 0.18 -28.74 -15.81
C GLU A 234 -0.95 -29.76 -16.04
N GLY A 235 -1.14 -30.23 -17.27
CA GLY A 235 -2.08 -31.30 -17.57
C GLY A 235 -3.51 -31.00 -17.06
N LYS A 236 -4.04 -31.84 -16.16
CA LYS A 236 -5.38 -31.64 -15.61
C LYS A 236 -5.47 -30.46 -14.63
N GLY A 237 -4.34 -30.02 -14.07
CA GLY A 237 -4.26 -28.91 -13.12
C GLY A 237 -4.13 -27.53 -13.79
N GLU A 238 -4.07 -27.45 -15.13
CA GLU A 238 -4.03 -26.18 -15.84
C GLU A 238 -5.23 -25.28 -15.48
N GLY A 239 -4.95 -24.03 -15.13
CA GLY A 239 -5.93 -23.05 -14.64
C GLY A 239 -6.10 -23.03 -13.12
N TYR A 240 -5.63 -24.05 -12.39
CA TYR A 240 -5.84 -24.18 -10.92
C TYR A 240 -4.65 -23.69 -10.09
N LYS A 241 -3.56 -23.22 -10.72
CA LYS A 241 -2.49 -22.48 -10.06
C LYS A 241 -2.57 -21.02 -10.52
N ILE A 242 -2.84 -20.13 -9.59
CA ILE A 242 -3.16 -18.73 -9.86
C ILE A 242 -2.10 -17.88 -9.19
N ASN A 243 -1.21 -17.34 -10.00
CA ASN A 243 -0.08 -16.53 -9.55
C ASN A 243 -0.33 -15.05 -9.85
N VAL A 244 -0.35 -14.23 -8.80
CA VAL A 244 -0.34 -12.77 -8.91
C VAL A 244 1.01 -12.27 -8.40
N GLY A 245 1.94 -12.08 -9.33
CA GLY A 245 3.31 -11.66 -9.05
C GLY A 245 3.46 -10.13 -9.02
N TRP A 246 3.79 -9.57 -7.86
CA TRP A 246 4.11 -8.16 -7.71
C TRP A 246 5.51 -7.85 -8.24
N ASN A 247 5.60 -6.94 -9.22
CA ASN A 247 6.87 -6.41 -9.70
C ASN A 247 7.08 -5.01 -9.10
N ILE A 248 7.64 -4.97 -7.90
CA ILE A 248 7.92 -3.73 -7.15
C ILE A 248 9.33 -3.21 -7.41
N GLY A 249 10.27 -4.06 -7.82
CA GLY A 249 11.67 -3.68 -8.05
C GLY A 249 12.49 -3.54 -6.75
N HIS A 250 13.79 -3.32 -6.88
CA HIS A 250 14.75 -3.43 -5.76
C HIS A 250 15.12 -2.10 -5.09
N LYS A 251 14.47 -1.00 -5.46
CA LYS A 251 14.83 0.34 -5.04
C LYS A 251 13.93 0.78 -3.90
N GLU A 252 14.51 1.40 -2.87
CA GLU A 252 13.83 1.79 -1.62
C GLU A 252 12.59 2.68 -1.87
N TYR A 253 12.55 3.35 -3.02
CA TYR A 253 11.49 4.30 -3.41
C TYR A 253 10.59 3.79 -4.53
N SER A 254 10.69 2.52 -4.88
CA SER A 254 9.74 1.92 -5.80
C SER A 254 8.34 1.84 -5.19
N LEU A 255 7.33 1.82 -6.05
CA LEU A 255 5.96 1.54 -5.66
C LEU A 255 5.88 0.16 -5.00
N LYS A 256 5.19 0.07 -3.86
CA LYS A 256 4.98 -1.17 -3.11
C LYS A 256 3.60 -1.74 -3.41
N ALA A 257 3.43 -3.05 -3.25
CA ALA A 257 2.10 -3.63 -3.11
C ALA A 257 1.66 -3.51 -1.64
N GLY A 258 0.48 -2.95 -1.40
CA GLY A 258 -0.10 -2.82 -0.07
C GLY A 258 -1.57 -3.22 -0.05
N THR A 259 -2.30 -2.76 0.97
CA THR A 259 -3.71 -3.15 1.19
C THR A 259 -4.60 -2.92 -0.03
N ASP A 260 -4.46 -1.79 -0.72
CA ASP A 260 -5.31 -1.46 -1.87
C ASP A 260 -5.01 -2.42 -3.05
N GLU A 261 -3.73 -2.75 -3.31
CA GLU A 261 -3.33 -3.69 -4.37
C GLU A 261 -3.80 -5.12 -4.07
N TYR A 262 -3.66 -5.58 -2.82
CA TYR A 262 -4.09 -6.92 -2.40
C TYR A 262 -5.61 -7.08 -2.50
N ILE A 263 -6.38 -6.09 -2.03
CA ILE A 263 -7.85 -6.11 -2.16
C ILE A 263 -8.25 -6.08 -3.64
N TYR A 264 -7.57 -5.29 -4.48
CA TYR A 264 -7.87 -5.26 -5.90
C TYR A 264 -7.63 -6.60 -6.58
N ALA A 265 -6.48 -7.25 -6.35
CA ALA A 265 -6.22 -8.59 -6.89
C ALA A 265 -7.18 -9.64 -6.32
N PHE A 266 -7.53 -9.53 -5.04
CA PHE A 266 -8.51 -10.41 -4.42
C PHE A 266 -9.87 -10.28 -5.12
N GLU A 267 -10.42 -9.07 -5.26
CA GLU A 267 -11.74 -8.87 -5.85
C GLU A 267 -11.77 -9.10 -7.36
N ARG A 268 -10.69 -8.79 -8.07
CA ARG A 268 -10.65 -8.84 -9.54
C ARG A 268 -10.26 -10.20 -10.11
N ILE A 269 -9.44 -10.97 -9.37
CA ILE A 269 -8.91 -12.27 -9.81
C ILE A 269 -9.37 -13.38 -8.88
N ALA A 270 -9.00 -13.34 -7.59
CA ALA A 270 -9.19 -14.49 -6.72
C ALA A 270 -10.66 -14.79 -6.45
N TRP A 271 -11.43 -13.79 -6.01
CA TRP A 271 -12.81 -13.98 -5.57
C TRP A 271 -13.73 -14.54 -6.67
N PRO A 272 -13.73 -14.02 -7.91
CA PRO A 272 -14.55 -14.59 -8.98
C PRO A 272 -14.21 -16.04 -9.30
N ILE A 273 -12.92 -16.39 -9.26
CA ILE A 273 -12.44 -17.76 -9.49
C ILE A 273 -12.84 -18.68 -8.33
N ILE A 274 -12.70 -18.23 -7.09
CA ILE A 274 -13.10 -18.98 -5.89
C ILE A 274 -14.61 -19.26 -5.92
N GLN A 275 -15.42 -18.29 -6.35
CA GLN A 275 -16.87 -18.47 -6.49
C GLN A 275 -17.22 -19.48 -7.59
N GLU A 276 -16.44 -19.56 -8.67
CA GLU A 276 -16.61 -20.58 -9.70
C GLU A 276 -16.14 -21.96 -9.24
N PHE A 277 -15.06 -22.01 -8.47
CA PHE A 277 -14.47 -23.24 -7.95
C PHE A 277 -15.30 -23.85 -6.81
N GLU A 278 -15.98 -23.04 -6.00
CA GLU A 278 -16.80 -23.45 -4.84
C GLU A 278 -16.07 -24.48 -3.94
N PRO A 279 -14.98 -24.11 -3.26
CA PRO A 279 -14.20 -25.04 -2.48
C PRO A 279 -14.96 -25.60 -1.26
N ASP A 280 -14.74 -26.88 -0.98
CA ASP A 280 -15.25 -27.59 0.19
C ASP A 280 -14.49 -27.23 1.48
N PHE A 281 -13.27 -26.71 1.36
CA PHE A 281 -12.44 -26.32 2.50
C PHE A 281 -11.42 -25.28 2.07
N VAL A 282 -11.14 -24.31 2.96
CA VAL A 282 -10.13 -23.27 2.73
C VAL A 282 -8.96 -23.46 3.69
N ILE A 283 -7.76 -23.47 3.14
CA ILE A 283 -6.51 -23.41 3.89
C ILE A 283 -5.84 -22.08 3.52
N VAL A 284 -5.39 -21.33 4.51
CA VAL A 284 -4.64 -20.10 4.29
C VAL A 284 -3.19 -20.32 4.69
N SER A 285 -2.27 -20.22 3.74
CA SER A 285 -0.83 -20.10 3.99
C SER A 285 -0.58 -18.67 4.44
N ALA A 286 -0.54 -18.47 5.76
CA ALA A 286 -0.62 -17.15 6.37
C ALA A 286 0.77 -16.62 6.74
N GLY A 287 1.53 -16.20 5.75
CA GLY A 287 2.72 -15.38 5.93
C GLY A 287 2.37 -13.92 6.15
N PHE A 288 3.03 -13.25 7.10
CA PHE A 288 2.78 -11.82 7.35
C PHE A 288 3.97 -10.94 6.96
N ASP A 289 4.85 -11.44 6.09
CA ASP A 289 5.99 -10.71 5.56
C ASP A 289 5.64 -9.78 4.38
N SER A 290 4.40 -9.81 3.90
CA SER A 290 3.87 -8.75 3.04
C SER A 290 3.43 -7.50 3.84
N ALA A 291 3.46 -7.55 5.17
CA ALA A 291 3.08 -6.44 6.03
C ALA A 291 4.06 -5.26 5.99
N GLU A 292 3.55 -4.06 6.28
CA GLU A 292 4.40 -2.87 6.39
C GLU A 292 5.46 -3.03 7.47
N GLY A 293 6.73 -2.76 7.12
CA GLY A 293 7.85 -2.84 8.06
C GLY A 293 8.51 -4.22 8.17
N ASP A 294 8.02 -5.22 7.43
CA ASP A 294 8.74 -6.49 7.30
C ASP A 294 10.10 -6.30 6.61
N PRO A 295 11.19 -6.92 7.14
CA PRO A 295 12.53 -6.73 6.60
C PRO A 295 12.77 -7.40 5.24
N LEU A 296 11.93 -8.37 4.81
CA LEU A 296 12.15 -9.14 3.59
C LEU A 296 11.18 -8.77 2.46
N GLY A 297 9.88 -8.67 2.77
CA GLY A 297 8.85 -8.57 1.72
C GLY A 297 8.78 -7.23 0.99
N GLN A 298 9.22 -6.13 1.64
CA GLN A 298 9.19 -4.76 1.09
C GLN A 298 7.82 -4.31 0.57
N CYS A 299 6.74 -4.88 1.12
CA CYS A 299 5.37 -4.50 0.85
C CYS A 299 4.79 -3.64 1.99
N SER A 300 3.52 -3.28 1.89
CA SER A 300 2.84 -2.43 2.87
C SER A 300 1.38 -2.84 3.09
N VAL A 301 1.15 -4.14 3.31
CA VAL A 301 -0.17 -4.65 3.67
C VAL A 301 -0.43 -4.31 5.15
N SER A 302 -1.56 -3.66 5.42
CA SER A 302 -1.99 -3.35 6.79
C SER A 302 -2.75 -4.52 7.40
N TYR A 303 -2.89 -4.53 8.73
CA TYR A 303 -3.66 -5.57 9.43
C TYR A 303 -5.13 -5.63 8.97
N GLU A 304 -5.71 -4.51 8.53
CA GLU A 304 -7.05 -4.46 7.92
C GLU A 304 -7.11 -5.16 6.57
N GLY A 305 -6.02 -5.20 5.80
CA GLY A 305 -5.94 -5.94 4.54
C GLY A 305 -6.07 -7.44 4.76
N TYR A 306 -5.36 -7.99 5.74
CA TYR A 306 -5.50 -9.40 6.13
C TYR A 306 -6.88 -9.70 6.70
N ALA A 307 -7.44 -8.80 7.52
CA ALA A 307 -8.80 -8.94 8.03
C ALA A 307 -9.83 -8.99 6.89
N TYR A 308 -9.70 -8.09 5.90
CA TYR A 308 -10.57 -8.07 4.72
C TYR A 308 -10.56 -9.40 3.97
N MET A 309 -9.37 -9.91 3.61
CA MET A 309 -9.24 -11.18 2.90
C MET A 309 -9.80 -12.35 3.73
N THR A 310 -9.49 -12.39 5.03
CA THR A 310 -10.03 -13.42 5.95
C THR A 310 -11.56 -13.38 6.00
N GLN A 311 -12.16 -12.18 6.10
CA GLN A 311 -13.60 -11.99 6.18
C GLN A 311 -14.29 -12.50 4.91
N ARG A 312 -13.69 -12.25 3.74
CA ARG A 312 -14.19 -12.76 2.46
C ARG A 312 -14.08 -14.27 2.36
N LEU A 313 -12.93 -14.83 2.71
CA LEU A 313 -12.74 -16.28 2.72
C LEU A 313 -13.72 -16.96 3.68
N MET A 314 -14.06 -16.35 4.82
CA MET A 314 -15.02 -16.90 5.79
C MET A 314 -16.45 -17.05 5.27
N GLN A 315 -16.80 -16.44 4.15
CA GLN A 315 -18.10 -16.63 3.50
C GLN A 315 -18.19 -17.98 2.78
N ILE A 316 -17.06 -18.64 2.55
CA ILE A 316 -16.97 -19.92 1.85
C ILE A 316 -17.30 -21.06 2.82
N ASN A 317 -18.13 -21.99 2.36
CA ASN A 317 -18.50 -23.23 3.05
C ASN A 317 -18.69 -23.06 4.57
N GLN A 318 -19.50 -22.07 4.96
CA GLN A 318 -19.84 -21.78 6.36
C GLN A 318 -18.66 -21.41 7.26
N GLY A 319 -17.55 -20.96 6.68
CA GLY A 319 -16.35 -20.52 7.39
C GLY A 319 -15.43 -21.66 7.82
N LYS A 320 -15.49 -22.82 7.15
CA LYS A 320 -14.53 -23.92 7.33
C LYS A 320 -13.15 -23.55 6.79
N ILE A 321 -12.38 -22.89 7.66
CA ILE A 321 -11.05 -22.35 7.35
C ILE A 321 -10.01 -22.87 8.34
N LEU A 322 -8.87 -23.27 7.81
CA LEU A 322 -7.64 -23.46 8.56
C LEU A 322 -6.61 -22.40 8.16
N VAL A 323 -6.23 -21.53 9.09
CA VAL A 323 -5.14 -20.58 8.91
C VAL A 323 -3.85 -21.18 9.47
N VAL A 324 -2.76 -21.20 8.70
CA VAL A 324 -1.49 -21.79 9.11
C VAL A 324 -0.38 -20.75 8.97
N LEU A 325 0.31 -20.42 10.06
CA LEU A 325 1.40 -19.44 10.04
C LEU A 325 2.55 -19.90 9.13
N GLU A 326 2.99 -19.03 8.22
CA GLU A 326 4.16 -19.23 7.34
C GLU A 326 5.28 -18.23 7.71
N GLY A 327 5.59 -17.24 6.86
CA GLY A 327 6.55 -16.17 7.07
C GLY A 327 6.07 -14.99 7.93
N GLY A 328 6.80 -13.87 7.87
CA GLY A 328 6.59 -12.67 8.70
C GLY A 328 7.64 -12.52 9.79
N TYR A 329 8.48 -11.49 9.68
CA TYR A 329 9.73 -11.37 10.43
C TYR A 329 9.86 -10.06 11.20
N ASN A 330 8.96 -9.09 10.96
CA ASN A 330 8.74 -7.97 11.86
C ASN A 330 7.78 -8.39 13.00
N LEU A 331 8.28 -8.40 14.24
CA LEU A 331 7.54 -8.91 15.41
C LEU A 331 6.30 -8.09 15.76
N ASP A 332 6.28 -6.79 15.49
CA ASP A 332 5.08 -5.98 15.72
C ASP A 332 4.02 -6.27 14.65
N SER A 333 4.45 -6.32 13.40
CA SER A 333 3.56 -6.49 12.24
C SER A 333 2.88 -7.86 12.24
N ILE A 334 3.64 -8.91 12.53
CA ILE A 334 3.11 -10.28 12.65
C ILE A 334 2.07 -10.39 13.78
N CYS A 335 2.24 -9.63 14.87
CA CYS A 335 1.28 -9.59 15.99
C CYS A 335 -0.03 -8.91 15.59
N TRP A 336 0.04 -7.73 14.97
CA TRP A 336 -1.15 -6.99 14.54
C TRP A 336 -1.93 -7.73 13.45
N ALA A 337 -1.23 -8.33 12.48
CA ALA A 337 -1.87 -9.12 11.43
C ALA A 337 -2.48 -10.42 11.98
N SER A 338 -1.80 -11.12 12.90
CA SER A 338 -2.36 -12.30 13.57
C SER A 338 -3.57 -11.96 14.42
N GLU A 339 -3.54 -10.83 15.15
CA GLU A 339 -4.68 -10.32 15.91
C GLU A 339 -5.88 -10.05 15.00
N SER A 340 -5.68 -9.36 13.88
CA SER A 340 -6.78 -8.99 12.99
C SER A 340 -7.43 -10.22 12.34
N VAL A 341 -6.64 -11.19 11.90
CA VAL A 341 -7.14 -12.49 11.41
C VAL A 341 -7.92 -13.22 12.50
N LEU A 342 -7.37 -13.33 13.72
CA LEU A 342 -8.05 -14.01 14.81
C LEU A 342 -9.41 -13.37 15.15
N ARG A 343 -9.46 -12.04 15.22
CA ARG A 343 -10.70 -11.30 15.51
C ARG A 343 -11.79 -11.61 14.48
N VAL A 344 -11.42 -11.73 13.21
CA VAL A 344 -12.36 -12.13 12.15
C VAL A 344 -12.82 -13.58 12.35
N LEU A 345 -11.89 -14.51 12.64
CA LEU A 345 -12.20 -15.93 12.84
C LEU A 345 -13.20 -16.18 13.98
N ILE A 346 -13.07 -15.43 15.08
CA ILE A 346 -13.98 -15.50 16.24
C ILE A 346 -15.31 -14.76 16.01
N GLY A 347 -15.49 -14.13 14.85
CA GLY A 347 -16.73 -13.47 14.46
C GLY A 347 -16.94 -12.08 15.06
N GLU A 348 -15.87 -11.33 15.36
CA GLU A 348 -16.02 -9.90 15.66
C GLU A 348 -16.52 -9.13 14.42
N ASP A 349 -17.21 -8.01 14.65
CA ASP A 349 -17.79 -7.21 13.57
C ASP A 349 -16.72 -6.39 12.84
N PHE A 350 -16.55 -6.69 11.56
CA PHE A 350 -15.69 -5.96 10.62
C PHE A 350 -16.49 -5.34 9.46
N SER A 351 -17.79 -5.10 9.63
CA SER A 351 -18.67 -4.52 8.60
C SER A 351 -18.18 -3.18 8.02
N TYR A 352 -17.38 -2.42 8.77
CA TYR A 352 -16.72 -1.22 8.27
C TYR A 352 -15.78 -1.48 7.08
N LEU A 353 -15.29 -2.72 6.91
CA LEU A 353 -14.46 -3.16 5.80
C LEU A 353 -15.27 -3.58 4.57
N ASP A 354 -16.57 -3.80 4.65
CA ASP A 354 -17.38 -4.32 3.53
C ASP A 354 -17.30 -3.41 2.30
N ASN A 355 -17.30 -2.09 2.53
CA ASN A 355 -17.20 -1.07 1.50
C ASN A 355 -15.75 -0.73 1.11
N LYS A 356 -14.74 -1.35 1.74
CA LYS A 356 -13.33 -1.05 1.49
C LYS A 356 -12.96 -1.29 0.03
N LYS A 357 -13.43 -2.39 -0.57
CA LYS A 357 -13.20 -2.72 -1.99
C LYS A 357 -13.60 -1.64 -2.97
N ASP A 358 -14.55 -0.78 -2.61
CA ASP A 358 -15.07 0.28 -3.46
C ASP A 358 -14.30 1.61 -3.28
N GLN A 359 -13.41 1.66 -2.31
CA GLN A 359 -12.64 2.85 -1.90
C GLN A 359 -11.13 2.68 -2.12
N ILE A 360 -10.69 1.49 -2.51
CA ILE A 360 -9.29 1.23 -2.82
C ILE A 360 -8.82 2.08 -4.00
N CYS A 361 -7.53 2.41 -3.98
CA CYS A 361 -6.85 3.11 -5.06
C CYS A 361 -5.50 2.44 -5.34
N PRO A 362 -5.50 1.29 -6.02
CA PRO A 362 -4.28 0.57 -6.35
C PRO A 362 -3.34 1.42 -7.19
N ASN A 363 -2.06 1.26 -6.99
CA ASN A 363 -1.02 1.84 -7.84
C ASN A 363 -0.74 0.96 -9.06
N PHE A 364 0.21 1.39 -9.90
CA PHE A 364 0.56 0.70 -11.15
C PHE A 364 1.00 -0.76 -10.95
N VAL A 365 1.67 -1.09 -9.84
CA VAL A 365 2.07 -2.47 -9.52
C VAL A 365 0.85 -3.37 -9.42
N GLY A 366 -0.19 -2.92 -8.70
CA GLY A 366 -1.45 -3.65 -8.57
C GLY A 366 -2.16 -3.86 -9.90
N PHE A 367 -2.29 -2.80 -10.71
CA PHE A 367 -2.92 -2.90 -12.02
C PHE A 367 -2.18 -3.83 -12.98
N SER A 368 -0.86 -3.71 -13.04
CA SER A 368 -0.01 -4.52 -13.93
C SER A 368 -0.05 -6.01 -13.56
N ALA A 369 0.06 -6.34 -12.27
CA ALA A 369 0.02 -7.72 -11.80
C ALA A 369 -1.35 -8.38 -12.05
N VAL A 370 -2.45 -7.65 -11.80
CA VAL A 370 -3.81 -8.13 -12.05
C VAL A 370 -4.07 -8.34 -13.54
N GLU A 371 -3.63 -7.43 -14.40
CA GLU A 371 -3.78 -7.58 -15.85
C GLU A 371 -2.99 -8.79 -16.36
N SER A 372 -1.75 -8.96 -15.89
CA SER A 372 -0.91 -10.12 -16.23
C SER A 372 -1.60 -11.45 -15.84
N ALA A 373 -2.10 -11.55 -14.60
CA ALA A 373 -2.84 -12.73 -14.15
C ALA A 373 -4.11 -12.95 -14.97
N PHE A 374 -4.90 -11.89 -15.23
CA PHE A 374 -6.11 -11.96 -16.04
C PHE A 374 -5.85 -12.52 -17.43
N GLN A 375 -4.82 -12.04 -18.13
CA GLN A 375 -4.51 -12.50 -19.49
C GLN A 375 -4.19 -14.00 -19.55
N ASN A 376 -3.50 -14.51 -18.53
CA ASN A 376 -3.15 -15.94 -18.44
C ASN A 376 -4.34 -16.81 -18.01
N LEU A 377 -5.29 -16.26 -17.24
CA LEU A 377 -6.37 -17.03 -16.59
C LEU A 377 -7.73 -16.95 -17.26
N LYS A 378 -8.03 -15.90 -18.03
CA LYS A 378 -9.36 -15.63 -18.61
C LYS A 378 -9.92 -16.75 -19.50
N LYS A 379 -9.05 -17.62 -20.03
CA LYS A 379 -9.45 -18.78 -20.84
C LYS A 379 -9.93 -19.97 -20.01
N TYR A 380 -9.62 -20.02 -18.72
CA TYR A 380 -9.97 -21.13 -17.83
C TYR A 380 -11.19 -20.83 -16.95
N TRP A 381 -11.44 -19.55 -16.65
CA TRP A 381 -12.45 -19.12 -15.67
C TRP A 381 -13.42 -18.12 -16.28
N ILE A 382 -14.69 -18.52 -16.41
CA ILE A 382 -15.70 -17.71 -17.09
C ILE A 382 -16.04 -16.44 -16.29
N ASN A 383 -16.02 -16.54 -14.95
CA ASN A 383 -16.37 -15.44 -14.06
C ASN A 383 -15.40 -14.25 -14.18
N LEU A 384 -14.17 -14.45 -14.67
CA LEU A 384 -13.23 -13.35 -14.91
C LEU A 384 -13.69 -12.38 -16.02
N SER A 385 -14.59 -12.82 -16.89
CA SER A 385 -15.15 -12.02 -18.00
C SER A 385 -16.51 -11.40 -17.67
N ASP A 386 -16.96 -11.45 -16.41
CA ASP A 386 -18.23 -10.84 -15.99
C ASP A 386 -18.20 -9.31 -16.20
N ALA A 387 -19.24 -8.79 -16.88
CA ALA A 387 -19.40 -7.36 -17.13
C ALA A 387 -19.37 -6.52 -15.84
N LYS A 388 -19.86 -7.05 -14.72
CA LYS A 388 -19.81 -6.38 -13.41
C LYS A 388 -18.36 -6.18 -12.93
N LEU A 389 -17.46 -7.11 -13.21
CA LEU A 389 -16.04 -6.96 -12.86
C LEU A 389 -15.36 -5.91 -13.74
N GLN A 390 -15.77 -5.78 -15.00
CA GLN A 390 -15.30 -4.70 -15.85
C GLN A 390 -15.74 -3.33 -15.30
N ILE A 391 -17.02 -3.19 -14.93
CA ILE A 391 -17.53 -1.95 -14.29
C ILE A 391 -16.78 -1.65 -12.98
N TYR A 392 -16.54 -2.68 -12.16
CA TYR A 392 -15.73 -2.54 -10.96
C TYR A 392 -14.31 -2.06 -11.27
N THR A 393 -13.65 -2.65 -12.27
CA THR A 393 -12.31 -2.27 -12.72
C THR A 393 -12.26 -0.81 -13.16
N GLU A 394 -13.23 -0.38 -13.98
CA GLU A 394 -13.35 0.99 -14.46
C GLU A 394 -13.53 1.98 -13.30
N LYS A 395 -14.38 1.65 -12.31
CA LYS A 395 -14.56 2.44 -11.08
C LYS A 395 -13.26 2.54 -10.26
N ILE A 396 -12.52 1.45 -10.10
CA ILE A 396 -11.26 1.46 -9.34
C ILE A 396 -10.15 2.24 -10.06
N ILE A 397 -10.08 2.14 -11.39
CA ILE A 397 -9.21 2.98 -12.21
C ILE A 397 -9.58 4.46 -11.99
N GLU A 398 -10.86 4.80 -12.02
CA GLU A 398 -11.34 6.16 -11.76
C GLU A 398 -10.99 6.64 -10.35
N ASN A 399 -11.18 5.81 -9.32
CA ASN A 399 -10.79 6.11 -7.93
C ASN A 399 -9.28 6.39 -7.81
N SER A 400 -8.45 5.56 -8.45
CA SER A 400 -6.99 5.69 -8.42
C SER A 400 -6.54 6.95 -9.15
N GLN A 401 -7.20 7.26 -10.27
CA GLN A 401 -7.01 8.52 -10.98
C GLN A 401 -7.44 9.72 -10.12
N LYS A 402 -8.50 9.61 -9.30
CA LYS A 402 -8.98 10.64 -8.35
C LYS A 402 -8.07 10.83 -7.13
N LYS A 403 -7.49 9.77 -6.54
CA LYS A 403 -6.54 9.85 -5.41
C LYS A 403 -5.17 10.37 -5.85
N SER A 404 -4.79 10.13 -7.11
CA SER A 404 -3.54 10.64 -7.72
C SER A 404 -3.51 12.16 -7.95
N LEU A 405 -4.52 12.91 -7.50
CA LEU A 405 -4.72 14.34 -7.79
C LEU A 405 -3.90 15.31 -6.93
N ILE A 406 -2.82 14.89 -6.25
CA ILE A 406 -1.90 15.83 -5.59
C ILE A 406 -0.76 16.23 -6.54
N SER A 407 -0.66 17.55 -6.73
CA SER A 407 0.31 18.36 -7.47
C SER A 407 0.04 18.56 -8.97
N ALA A 408 0.06 19.83 -9.39
CA ALA A 408 -0.19 20.31 -10.75
C ALA A 408 0.96 19.99 -11.74
N GLY A 409 1.71 18.91 -11.51
CA GLY A 409 2.83 18.45 -12.34
C GLY A 409 2.66 17.01 -12.86
N HIS A 410 3.56 16.57 -13.76
CA HIS A 410 3.57 15.20 -14.23
C HIS A 410 3.98 14.26 -13.08
N GLN A 411 3.07 13.37 -12.66
CA GLN A 411 3.20 12.51 -11.47
C GLN A 411 4.48 11.65 -11.43
N SER A 412 5.01 11.28 -12.61
CA SER A 412 6.25 10.52 -12.74
C SER A 412 7.50 11.27 -12.23
N LYS A 413 7.38 12.55 -11.85
CA LYS A 413 8.49 13.42 -11.45
C LYS A 413 8.58 13.67 -9.95
N PHE A 414 7.72 13.06 -9.14
CA PHE A 414 7.66 13.34 -7.70
C PHE A 414 7.68 12.04 -6.89
N GLN A 415 8.49 12.00 -5.83
CA GLN A 415 8.38 11.00 -4.75
C GLN A 415 8.08 11.73 -3.44
N ILE A 416 7.26 11.14 -2.56
CA ILE A 416 6.92 11.74 -1.27
C ILE A 416 7.45 10.80 -0.18
N LYS A 417 8.22 11.35 0.75
CA LYS A 417 8.68 10.63 1.96
C LYS A 417 8.48 11.55 3.15
N ASP A 418 7.66 11.12 4.10
CA ASP A 418 7.32 11.90 5.29
C ASP A 418 6.85 13.33 4.93
N ASN A 419 7.53 14.33 5.49
CA ASN A 419 7.32 15.76 5.28
C ASN A 419 8.07 16.33 4.06
N LYS A 420 8.62 15.49 3.18
CA LYS A 420 9.45 15.89 2.05
C LYS A 420 8.90 15.43 0.70
N ILE A 421 9.11 16.28 -0.30
CA ILE A 421 8.86 16.03 -1.72
C ILE A 421 10.21 15.96 -2.42
N PHE A 422 10.44 14.87 -3.14
CA PHE A 422 11.57 14.65 -4.02
C PHE A 422 11.12 14.97 -5.43
N LYS A 423 11.48 16.15 -5.93
CA LYS A 423 11.10 16.61 -7.26
C LYS A 423 12.24 16.35 -8.24
N GLN A 424 11.98 15.53 -9.25
CA GLN A 424 12.81 15.39 -10.43
C GLN A 424 12.67 16.67 -11.27
N ALA A 425 13.59 17.61 -11.05
CA ALA A 425 13.60 18.90 -11.69
C ALA A 425 14.37 18.87 -13.02
N LYS A 426 14.07 19.82 -13.90
CA LYS A 426 14.86 20.03 -15.12
C LYS A 426 16.20 20.67 -14.78
N GLU A 427 17.18 20.54 -15.66
CA GLU A 427 18.55 21.03 -15.45
C GLU A 427 18.62 22.48 -14.94
N ASN A 428 17.84 23.38 -15.53
CA ASN A 428 17.84 24.79 -15.12
C ASN A 428 17.22 25.03 -13.73
N GLU A 429 16.18 24.27 -13.37
CA GLU A 429 15.60 24.33 -12.04
C GLU A 429 16.56 23.73 -11.00
N LEU A 430 17.25 22.63 -11.32
CA LEU A 430 18.33 22.08 -10.49
C LEU A 430 19.43 23.13 -10.29
N LEU A 431 19.87 23.80 -11.36
CA LEU A 431 20.89 24.84 -11.30
C LEU A 431 20.47 26.00 -10.40
N PHE A 432 19.21 26.41 -10.46
CA PHE A 432 18.66 27.44 -9.57
C PHE A 432 18.78 27.02 -8.10
N TYR A 433 18.32 25.81 -7.75
CA TYR A 433 18.41 25.31 -6.38
C TYR A 433 19.86 25.09 -5.92
N LYS A 434 20.78 24.68 -6.80
CA LYS A 434 22.22 24.60 -6.53
C LYS A 434 22.79 25.97 -6.14
N LYS A 435 22.51 27.00 -6.95
CA LYS A 435 22.94 28.38 -6.66
C LYS A 435 22.35 28.86 -5.35
N LEU A 436 21.05 28.65 -5.14
CA LEU A 436 20.36 29.03 -3.91
C LEU A 436 20.95 28.36 -2.66
N TRP A 437 21.36 27.08 -2.78
CA TRP A 437 22.02 26.35 -1.68
C TRP A 437 23.33 26.98 -1.25
N ILE A 438 24.16 27.35 -2.25
CA ILE A 438 25.49 27.93 -2.05
C ILE A 438 25.34 29.37 -1.50
N GLU A 439 24.41 30.14 -2.06
CA GLU A 439 24.19 31.56 -1.75
C GLU A 439 23.24 31.78 -0.56
N LYS A 440 22.85 30.73 0.18
CA LYS A 440 21.75 30.77 1.18
C LYS A 440 21.89 31.86 2.23
N GLN A 441 23.11 32.21 2.64
CA GLN A 441 23.36 33.29 3.60
C GLN A 441 23.09 34.70 3.02
N GLN A 442 23.25 34.87 1.71
CA GLN A 442 23.05 36.15 1.01
C GLN A 442 21.61 36.32 0.52
N GLN A 443 20.80 35.25 0.52
CA GLN A 443 19.42 35.23 0.02
C GLN A 443 18.39 34.85 1.10
N ALA A 444 18.72 35.05 2.38
CA ALA A 444 17.87 34.70 3.52
C ALA A 444 16.44 35.27 3.40
N ASP A 445 16.31 36.50 2.90
CA ASP A 445 15.03 37.17 2.69
C ASP A 445 14.14 36.50 1.63
N PHE A 446 14.73 35.81 0.65
CA PHE A 446 14.00 35.12 -0.41
C PHE A 446 13.49 33.74 0.05
N LEU A 447 14.25 33.07 0.92
CA LEU A 447 13.96 31.71 1.37
C LEU A 447 12.59 31.57 2.04
N LYS A 448 12.06 32.64 2.66
CA LYS A 448 10.71 32.64 3.25
C LYS A 448 9.60 32.39 2.23
N PHE A 449 9.82 32.75 0.96
CA PHE A 449 8.82 32.62 -0.09
C PHE A 449 8.76 31.24 -0.73
N ILE A 450 9.74 30.36 -0.50
CA ILE A 450 9.80 29.03 -1.13
C ILE A 450 9.56 27.91 -0.09
N PRO A 451 9.20 26.69 -0.51
CA PRO A 451 9.17 25.54 0.39
C PRO A 451 10.54 25.37 1.03
N ILE A 452 10.60 24.83 2.25
CA ILE A 452 11.90 24.51 2.87
C ILE A 452 12.65 23.59 1.90
N PHE A 453 13.82 24.04 1.47
CA PHE A 453 14.70 23.28 0.62
C PHE A 453 15.71 22.55 1.50
N TYR A 454 15.64 21.22 1.48
CA TYR A 454 16.48 20.34 2.32
C TYR A 454 17.81 20.00 1.67
N GLY A 455 17.96 20.29 0.37
CA GLY A 455 19.15 19.99 -0.41
C GLY A 455 18.82 19.16 -1.65
N LEU A 456 19.87 18.71 -2.31
CA LEU A 456 19.78 17.82 -3.46
C LEU A 456 20.11 16.41 -3.01
N GLU A 457 19.35 15.43 -3.50
CA GLU A 457 19.62 14.02 -3.26
C GLU A 457 19.77 13.29 -4.59
N GLN A 458 20.80 12.45 -4.69
CA GLN A 458 20.96 11.56 -5.83
C GLN A 458 20.34 10.20 -5.51
N ILE A 459 19.43 9.76 -6.37
CA ILE A 459 18.79 8.45 -6.30
C ILE A 459 18.96 7.85 -7.69
N GLU A 460 19.71 6.74 -7.79
CA GLU A 460 19.88 5.96 -9.03
C GLU A 460 20.35 6.80 -10.23
N GLU A 461 21.45 7.53 -10.04
CA GLU A 461 22.06 8.41 -11.05
C GLU A 461 21.19 9.63 -11.45
N GLN A 462 20.05 9.84 -10.78
CA GLN A 462 19.17 10.97 -11.00
C GLN A 462 19.16 11.91 -9.79
N GLU A 463 19.33 13.21 -10.04
CA GLU A 463 19.35 14.24 -9.00
C GLU A 463 17.94 14.79 -8.75
N TYR A 464 17.56 14.87 -7.47
CA TYR A 464 16.28 15.34 -7.00
C TYR A 464 16.44 16.61 -6.17
N VAL A 465 15.49 17.54 -6.31
CA VAL A 465 15.33 18.67 -5.40
C VAL A 465 14.45 18.21 -4.24
N VAL A 466 14.96 18.25 -3.02
CA VAL A 466 14.22 17.84 -1.82
C VAL A 466 13.59 19.05 -1.16
N LEU A 467 12.25 19.10 -1.16
CA LEU A 467 11.44 20.23 -0.74
C LEU A 467 10.47 19.85 0.36
N GLN A 468 9.98 20.83 1.11
CA GLN A 468 8.87 20.66 2.06
C GLN A 468 7.61 20.18 1.35
N ASN A 469 6.96 19.18 1.95
CA ASN A 469 5.62 18.78 1.57
C ASN A 469 4.58 19.78 2.09
N LEU A 470 4.16 20.71 1.24
CA LEU A 470 3.18 21.74 1.60
C LEU A 470 1.78 21.18 1.88
N THR A 471 1.46 19.95 1.47
CA THR A 471 0.12 19.37 1.71
C THR A 471 0.03 18.63 3.04
N GLN A 472 1.15 18.42 3.73
CA GLN A 472 1.18 17.57 4.93
C GLN A 472 0.14 17.98 5.99
N ASN A 473 -0.05 19.30 6.17
CA ASN A 473 -0.98 19.88 7.13
C ASN A 473 -2.20 20.55 6.48
N CYS A 474 -2.42 20.32 5.19
CA CYS A 474 -3.53 20.89 4.41
C CYS A 474 -4.10 19.81 3.47
N GLN A 475 -4.27 18.59 3.97
CA GLN A 475 -4.55 17.42 3.15
C GLN A 475 -5.92 17.50 2.48
N LEU A 476 -6.88 18.14 3.16
CA LEU A 476 -8.24 18.33 2.67
C LEU A 476 -8.37 19.64 1.87
N GLY A 477 -7.33 20.48 1.87
CA GLY A 477 -7.37 21.81 1.27
C GLY A 477 -7.39 21.85 -0.26
N SER A 478 -8.14 22.81 -0.79
CA SER A 478 -8.17 23.17 -2.20
C SER A 478 -6.87 23.84 -2.60
N ILE A 479 -6.48 23.67 -3.87
CA ILE A 479 -5.16 24.07 -4.38
C ILE A 479 -5.35 24.89 -5.65
N ILE A 480 -4.60 25.98 -5.80
CA ILE A 480 -4.47 26.70 -7.06
C ILE A 480 -3.00 27.05 -7.32
N ASP A 481 -2.58 26.85 -8.57
CA ASP A 481 -1.27 27.18 -9.10
C ASP A 481 -1.40 28.37 -10.05
N LEU A 482 -0.83 29.51 -9.65
CA LEU A 482 -0.83 30.75 -10.41
C LEU A 482 0.54 30.97 -11.05
N LYS A 483 0.62 30.87 -12.39
CA LYS A 483 1.83 31.27 -13.12
C LYS A 483 1.92 32.78 -13.18
N ILE A 484 3.01 33.35 -12.70
CA ILE A 484 3.24 34.80 -12.69
C ILE A 484 4.17 35.19 -13.84
N GLY A 485 3.86 36.30 -14.50
CA GLY A 485 4.53 36.81 -15.69
C GLY A 485 3.57 36.96 -16.87
N GLN A 486 3.67 38.10 -17.55
CA GLN A 486 2.99 38.37 -18.81
C GLN A 486 3.62 37.61 -19.99
N ASN A 487 4.94 37.46 -19.96
CA ASN A 487 5.73 36.75 -20.97
C ASN A 487 6.61 35.69 -20.29
N THR A 488 6.46 34.44 -20.71
CA THR A 488 7.17 33.26 -20.17
C THR A 488 8.21 32.68 -21.14
N ILE A 489 8.63 33.49 -22.12
CA ILE A 489 9.62 33.16 -23.13
C ILE A 489 11.03 33.41 -22.58
N HIS A 490 11.87 32.39 -22.72
CA HIS A 490 13.30 32.47 -22.45
C HIS A 490 14.08 32.46 -23.77
N GLU A 491 15.21 33.16 -23.82
CA GLU A 491 16.03 33.31 -25.03
C GLU A 491 16.60 31.98 -25.57
N SER A 492 16.74 30.97 -24.71
CA SER A 492 17.16 29.61 -25.10
C SER A 492 16.04 28.73 -25.69
N TYR A 493 14.83 29.25 -25.87
CA TYR A 493 13.72 28.45 -26.44
C TYR A 493 13.98 28.18 -27.93
N THR A 494 13.69 26.96 -28.37
CA THR A 494 13.61 26.66 -29.80
C THR A 494 12.46 27.44 -30.43
N GLN A 495 12.50 27.69 -31.75
CA GLN A 495 11.44 28.44 -32.44
C GLN A 495 10.05 27.87 -32.15
N LYS A 496 9.90 26.53 -32.21
CA LYS A 496 8.64 25.86 -31.86
C LYS A 496 8.17 26.17 -30.44
N LYS A 497 9.07 26.07 -29.45
CA LYS A 497 8.73 26.32 -28.05
C LYS A 497 8.46 27.79 -27.77
N HIS A 498 9.13 28.68 -28.49
CA HIS A 498 8.88 30.11 -28.48
C HIS A 498 7.45 30.40 -28.96
N ASP A 499 7.04 29.84 -30.10
CA ASP A 499 5.71 30.02 -30.68
C ASP A 499 4.61 29.42 -29.77
N GLU A 500 4.86 28.24 -29.17
CA GLU A 500 3.96 27.64 -28.17
C GLU A 500 3.81 28.50 -26.92
N ALA A 501 4.90 29.07 -26.41
CA ALA A 501 4.88 29.94 -25.23
C ALA A 501 4.14 31.25 -25.52
N LEU A 502 4.41 31.88 -26.67
CA LEU A 502 3.68 33.06 -27.14
C LEU A 502 2.18 32.78 -27.24
N LEU A 503 1.80 31.71 -27.91
CA LEU A 503 0.40 31.35 -28.10
C LEU A 503 -0.30 31.11 -26.75
N LYS A 504 0.39 30.45 -25.80
CA LYS A 504 -0.12 30.22 -24.46
C LYS A 504 -0.26 31.51 -23.64
N ASP A 505 0.72 32.40 -23.71
CA ASP A 505 0.69 33.67 -23.00
C ASP A 505 -0.45 34.56 -23.54
N HIS A 506 -0.62 34.63 -24.87
CA HIS A 506 -1.71 35.37 -25.52
C HIS A 506 -3.11 34.78 -25.28
N ASN A 507 -3.23 33.46 -25.24
CA ASN A 507 -4.52 32.77 -25.05
C ASN A 507 -4.86 32.52 -23.58
N SER A 508 -4.17 33.18 -22.65
CA SER A 508 -4.46 33.11 -21.22
C SER A 508 -4.57 34.50 -20.61
N THR A 509 -4.90 34.55 -19.32
CA THR A 509 -4.90 35.80 -18.57
C THR A 509 -3.49 36.34 -18.32
N SER A 510 -2.41 35.61 -18.66
CA SER A 510 -1.05 36.13 -18.57
C SER A 510 -0.90 37.42 -19.36
N PHE A 511 -1.40 37.48 -20.60
CA PHE A 511 -1.29 38.68 -21.42
C PHE A 511 -1.98 39.91 -20.81
N THR A 512 -3.16 39.73 -20.19
CA THR A 512 -3.99 40.83 -19.68
C THR A 512 -3.74 41.19 -18.22
N LEU A 513 -3.48 40.19 -17.38
CA LEU A 513 -3.32 40.33 -15.93
C LEU A 513 -1.87 40.16 -15.47
N GLY A 514 -0.96 39.72 -16.35
CA GLY A 514 0.40 39.36 -15.94
C GLY A 514 0.48 38.08 -15.13
N PHE A 515 -0.60 37.30 -15.01
CA PHE A 515 -0.61 35.97 -14.42
C PHE A 515 -1.76 35.12 -14.95
N ARG A 516 -1.69 33.80 -14.78
CA ARG A 516 -2.74 32.85 -15.18
C ARG A 516 -2.87 31.69 -14.19
N ILE A 517 -4.01 31.02 -14.22
CA ILE A 517 -4.20 29.74 -13.55
C ILE A 517 -3.53 28.64 -14.39
N SER A 518 -2.52 27.96 -13.85
CA SER A 518 -1.92 26.77 -14.48
C SER A 518 -2.72 25.51 -14.15
N GLY A 519 -3.25 25.44 -12.93
CA GLY A 519 -4.15 24.39 -12.49
C GLY A 519 -4.86 24.78 -11.20
N VAL A 520 -6.05 24.22 -11.00
CA VAL A 520 -6.83 24.39 -9.77
C VAL A 520 -7.56 23.10 -9.44
N ILE A 521 -7.66 22.81 -8.15
CA ILE A 521 -8.39 21.70 -7.56
C ILE A 521 -9.21 22.25 -6.40
N ILE A 522 -10.53 22.22 -6.53
CA ILE A 522 -11.46 22.56 -5.45
C ILE A 522 -11.90 21.25 -4.79
N LYS A 523 -11.83 21.19 -3.47
CA LYS A 523 -12.19 20.02 -2.67
C LYS A 523 -13.41 20.27 -1.78
N ASP A 524 -14.17 19.21 -1.51
CA ASP A 524 -15.28 19.22 -0.56
C ASP A 524 -14.84 19.03 0.90
N GLN A 525 -15.80 18.90 1.80
CA GLN A 525 -15.59 18.71 3.24
C GLN A 525 -14.80 17.44 3.60
N LYS A 526 -14.79 16.44 2.70
CA LYS A 526 -14.06 15.19 2.87
C LYS A 526 -12.70 15.21 2.18
N GLY A 527 -12.30 16.35 1.61
CA GLY A 527 -11.07 16.47 0.82
C GLY A 527 -11.16 15.84 -0.56
N VAL A 528 -12.37 15.50 -1.04
CA VAL A 528 -12.58 14.94 -2.38
C VAL A 528 -12.61 16.07 -3.41
N PRO A 529 -11.81 16.00 -4.50
CA PRO A 529 -11.89 16.98 -5.58
C PRO A 529 -13.27 17.00 -6.23
N ILE A 530 -13.94 18.15 -6.19
CA ILE A 530 -15.25 18.39 -6.83
C ILE A 530 -15.13 19.20 -8.11
N GLU A 531 -14.03 19.93 -8.28
CA GLU A 531 -13.75 20.69 -9.49
C GLU A 531 -12.25 20.65 -9.76
N LYS A 532 -11.86 20.32 -10.98
CA LYS A 532 -10.45 20.29 -11.38
C LYS A 532 -10.29 20.93 -12.75
N VAL A 533 -9.34 21.84 -12.86
CA VAL A 533 -8.95 22.46 -14.13
C VAL A 533 -7.44 22.28 -14.31
N ASN A 534 -7.04 21.80 -15.49
CA ASN A 534 -5.64 21.75 -15.90
C ASN A 534 -5.48 22.45 -17.26
N LEU A 535 -5.03 23.70 -17.24
CA LEU A 535 -4.84 24.52 -18.43
C LEU A 535 -3.44 24.35 -19.06
N GLY A 536 -2.69 23.34 -18.61
CA GLY A 536 -1.36 23.04 -19.14
C GLY A 536 -1.35 22.76 -20.65
N LYS A 537 -2.45 22.22 -21.20
CA LYS A 537 -2.57 21.72 -22.59
C LYS A 537 -3.67 22.37 -23.44
N PHE A 538 -4.67 23.01 -22.82
CA PHE A 538 -5.81 23.60 -23.53
C PHE A 538 -5.70 25.12 -23.46
N LEU A 539 -5.66 25.78 -24.63
CA LEU A 539 -5.59 27.24 -24.82
C LEU A 539 -6.90 27.95 -24.39
N GLN A 540 -7.53 27.51 -23.30
CA GLN A 540 -8.79 28.05 -22.84
C GLN A 540 -8.52 29.33 -22.04
N LYS A 541 -9.00 30.44 -22.58
CA LYS A 541 -8.84 31.77 -21.99
C LYS A 541 -9.88 31.95 -20.89
N PHE A 542 -9.45 31.94 -19.63
CA PHE A 542 -10.28 32.49 -18.56
C PHE A 542 -10.41 34.00 -18.70
N THR A 543 -11.55 34.54 -18.27
CA THR A 543 -11.70 35.98 -18.07
C THR A 543 -11.11 36.42 -16.72
N LYS A 544 -11.05 37.74 -16.48
CA LYS A 544 -10.66 38.28 -15.17
C LYS A 544 -11.62 37.76 -14.08
N GLU A 545 -12.91 37.73 -14.39
CA GLU A 545 -13.99 37.32 -13.48
C GLU A 545 -13.87 35.83 -13.16
N GLN A 546 -13.64 34.97 -14.16
CA GLN A 546 -13.44 33.54 -13.93
C GLN A 546 -12.17 33.27 -13.11
N THR A 547 -11.09 34.01 -13.38
CA THR A 547 -9.86 33.91 -12.59
C THR A 547 -10.13 34.27 -11.13
N GLN A 548 -10.84 35.37 -10.90
CA GLN A 548 -11.26 35.81 -9.57
C GLN A 548 -12.16 34.77 -8.88
N GLU A 549 -13.11 34.17 -9.61
CA GLU A 549 -14.01 33.13 -9.11
C GLU A 549 -13.25 31.92 -8.60
N TYR A 550 -12.28 31.40 -9.34
CA TYR A 550 -11.47 30.25 -8.89
C TYR A 550 -10.61 30.57 -7.68
N ILE A 551 -10.06 31.78 -7.59
CA ILE A 551 -9.35 32.24 -6.38
C ILE A 551 -10.32 32.22 -5.20
N ILE A 552 -11.52 32.79 -5.35
CA ILE A 552 -12.56 32.77 -4.31
C ILE A 552 -12.92 31.34 -3.92
N LYS A 553 -13.12 30.43 -4.88
CA LYS A 553 -13.44 29.01 -4.63
C LYS A 553 -12.37 28.32 -3.78
N VAL A 554 -11.08 28.63 -4.00
CA VAL A 554 -10.01 28.09 -3.14
C VAL A 554 -10.09 28.64 -1.74
N PHE A 555 -10.31 29.95 -1.55
CA PHE A 555 -10.48 30.49 -0.20
C PHE A 555 -11.79 30.04 0.48
N LYS A 556 -12.76 29.58 -0.31
CA LYS A 556 -13.98 28.86 0.13
C LYS A 556 -13.81 27.33 0.13
N SER A 557 -12.59 26.82 0.18
CA SER A 557 -12.27 25.39 0.20
C SER A 557 -13.17 24.63 1.18
N ASN A 558 -13.39 23.34 0.88
CA ASN A 558 -14.18 22.44 1.72
C ASN A 558 -15.66 22.84 1.79
N GLN A 559 -16.18 23.39 0.68
CA GLN A 559 -17.58 23.83 0.52
C GLN A 559 -18.03 24.80 1.64
N LYS A 560 -17.14 25.70 2.08
CA LYS A 560 -17.54 26.77 2.99
C LYS A 560 -18.31 27.85 2.24
N GLU A 561 -19.40 28.32 2.82
CA GLU A 561 -20.19 29.42 2.25
C GLU A 561 -19.41 30.74 2.30
N GLU A 562 -18.70 30.97 3.40
CA GLU A 562 -17.88 32.15 3.63
C GLU A 562 -16.44 31.93 3.17
N ILE A 563 -15.79 33.02 2.77
CA ILE A 563 -14.38 33.03 2.42
C ILE A 563 -13.54 32.95 3.70
N ASN A 564 -12.44 32.19 3.68
CA ASN A 564 -11.48 32.24 4.77
C ASN A 564 -10.70 33.56 4.72
N MET A 565 -11.20 34.56 5.45
CA MET A 565 -10.64 35.91 5.48
C MET A 565 -9.23 35.93 6.08
N GLU A 566 -8.95 35.11 7.09
CA GLU A 566 -7.62 34.99 7.67
C GLU A 566 -6.60 34.51 6.64
N ALA A 567 -6.92 33.44 5.90
CA ALA A 567 -6.06 32.94 4.82
C ALA A 567 -5.89 33.98 3.71
N LEU A 568 -6.96 34.69 3.33
CA LEU A 568 -6.92 35.74 2.29
C LEU A 568 -6.00 36.90 2.71
N GLU A 569 -6.15 37.41 3.92
CA GLU A 569 -5.33 38.51 4.44
C GLU A 569 -3.86 38.12 4.55
N ASN A 570 -3.57 36.91 5.03
CA ASN A 570 -2.20 36.40 5.08
C ASN A 570 -1.61 36.19 3.67
N PHE A 571 -2.44 35.79 2.69
CA PHE A 571 -1.99 35.71 1.31
C PHE A 571 -1.71 37.10 0.72
N MET A 572 -2.52 38.10 1.04
CA MET A 572 -2.27 39.49 0.64
C MET A 572 -0.93 39.98 1.21
N ILE A 573 -0.66 39.74 2.50
CA ILE A 573 0.62 40.07 3.14
C ILE A 573 1.78 39.36 2.41
N PHE A 574 1.65 38.05 2.15
CA PHE A 574 2.64 37.28 1.40
C PHE A 574 2.93 37.90 0.02
N THR A 575 1.89 38.28 -0.74
CA THR A 575 2.07 38.88 -2.07
C THR A 575 2.68 40.28 -2.02
N GLN A 576 2.37 41.07 -0.99
CA GLN A 576 2.91 42.42 -0.81
C GLN A 576 4.40 42.36 -0.43
N ASP A 577 4.76 41.48 0.50
CA ASP A 577 6.16 41.18 0.87
C ASP A 577 6.96 40.71 -0.36
N LEU A 578 6.34 39.87 -1.18
CA LEU A 578 6.95 39.35 -2.40
C LEU A 578 7.17 40.47 -3.42
N LEU A 579 6.17 41.34 -3.63
CA LEU A 579 6.30 42.51 -4.50
C LEU A 579 7.45 43.41 -4.03
N GLU A 580 7.52 43.73 -2.74
CA GLU A 580 8.60 44.54 -2.19
C GLU A 580 9.98 43.91 -2.42
N PHE A 581 10.10 42.59 -2.22
CA PHE A 581 11.35 41.88 -2.51
C PHE A 581 11.75 42.04 -3.98
N PHE A 582 10.80 41.84 -4.90
CA PHE A 582 11.04 41.96 -6.34
C PHE A 582 11.35 43.40 -6.79
N GLU A 583 10.80 44.40 -6.10
CA GLU A 583 11.02 45.81 -6.42
C GLU A 583 12.32 46.38 -5.86
N LYS A 584 12.79 45.90 -4.69
CA LYS A 584 13.88 46.54 -3.94
C LYS A 584 15.15 45.69 -3.84
N ARG A 585 15.04 44.37 -3.84
CA ARG A 585 16.14 43.46 -3.46
C ARG A 585 16.50 42.44 -4.53
N ASN A 586 15.56 42.11 -5.41
CA ASN A 586 15.76 41.09 -6.42
C ASN A 586 16.72 41.55 -7.53
N LYS A 587 17.67 40.68 -7.87
CA LYS A 587 18.62 40.86 -8.97
C LYS A 587 18.42 39.84 -10.10
N LYS A 588 17.38 39.01 -10.03
CA LYS A 588 17.11 37.90 -10.95
C LYS A 588 15.80 38.10 -11.70
N ARG A 589 15.69 37.55 -12.91
CA ARG A 589 14.48 37.52 -13.71
C ARG A 589 13.84 36.14 -13.60
N PHE A 590 12.56 36.08 -13.24
CA PHE A 590 11.78 34.86 -13.02
C PHE A 590 10.80 34.67 -14.17
N ILE A 591 11.23 33.94 -15.21
CA ILE A 591 10.47 33.81 -16.46
C ILE A 591 9.37 32.75 -16.34
N ALA A 592 9.59 31.72 -15.53
CA ALA A 592 8.73 30.56 -15.51
C ALA A 592 8.46 30.06 -14.10
N SER A 593 7.94 30.91 -13.20
CA SER A 593 7.63 30.56 -11.80
C SER A 593 6.14 30.67 -11.46
N SER A 594 5.71 29.96 -10.43
CA SER A 594 4.33 29.93 -9.97
C SER A 594 4.21 30.24 -8.48
N ILE A 595 3.09 30.82 -8.07
CA ILE A 595 2.64 30.85 -6.68
C ILE A 595 1.64 29.71 -6.49
N ILE A 596 1.96 28.75 -5.62
CA ILE A 596 1.01 27.75 -5.16
C ILE A 596 0.29 28.25 -3.91
N ILE A 597 -1.03 28.08 -3.89
CA ILE A 597 -1.91 28.45 -2.79
C ILE A 597 -2.68 27.20 -2.37
N ILE A 598 -2.63 26.87 -1.09
CA ILE A 598 -3.40 25.77 -0.48
C ILE A 598 -4.19 26.35 0.68
N VAL A 599 -5.50 26.10 0.71
CA VAL A 599 -6.37 26.53 1.82
C VAL A 599 -7.20 25.34 2.27
N ASP A 600 -7.06 24.97 3.54
CA ASP A 600 -7.80 23.89 4.20
C ASP A 600 -8.66 24.48 5.32
N ASN A 601 -9.94 24.61 5.05
CA ASN A 601 -10.90 25.21 5.97
C ASN A 601 -11.43 24.22 7.01
N ILE A 602 -11.11 22.94 6.90
CA ILE A 602 -11.45 21.93 7.92
C ILE A 602 -10.38 21.93 9.00
N GLN A 603 -9.10 21.99 8.60
CA GLN A 603 -7.97 22.01 9.52
C GLN A 603 -7.60 23.44 9.97
N ASN A 604 -8.22 24.47 9.38
CA ASN A 604 -7.89 25.88 9.54
C ASN A 604 -6.40 26.18 9.29
N THR A 605 -5.88 25.64 8.17
CA THR A 605 -4.49 25.77 7.77
C THR A 605 -4.40 26.23 6.32
N TYR A 606 -3.31 26.93 5.98
CA TYR A 606 -3.06 27.39 4.62
C TYR A 606 -1.57 27.49 4.36
N GLN A 607 -1.18 27.40 3.08
CA GLN A 607 0.20 27.47 2.62
C GLN A 607 0.29 28.28 1.32
N PHE A 608 1.25 29.19 1.25
CA PHE A 608 1.53 30.01 0.07
C PHE A 608 3.02 29.98 -0.22
N LYS A 609 3.44 29.50 -1.40
CA LYS A 609 4.86 29.39 -1.76
C LYS A 609 5.11 29.61 -3.24
N LEU A 610 6.30 30.11 -3.57
CA LEU A 610 6.82 30.13 -4.92
C LEU A 610 7.42 28.77 -5.28
N ILE A 611 7.09 28.29 -6.47
CA ILE A 611 7.55 27.02 -7.04
C ILE A 611 7.89 27.15 -8.53
N ASP A 612 8.42 26.08 -9.12
CA ASP A 612 8.78 25.94 -10.53
C ASP A 612 9.84 26.94 -11.00
N PHE A 613 11.13 26.74 -10.67
CA PHE A 613 12.18 27.73 -10.97
C PHE A 613 13.01 27.42 -12.23
N ASN A 614 12.36 26.95 -13.29
CA ASN A 614 13.07 26.38 -14.45
C ASN A 614 13.75 27.40 -15.38
N TYR A 615 13.50 28.70 -15.25
CA TYR A 615 14.18 29.75 -16.01
C TYR A 615 14.30 30.99 -15.12
N VAL A 616 15.39 31.05 -14.37
CA VAL A 616 15.74 32.17 -13.49
C VAL A 616 17.15 32.65 -13.83
N ASP A 617 17.24 33.85 -14.39
CA ASP A 617 18.48 34.43 -14.89
C ASP A 617 18.86 35.68 -14.10
N ASP A 618 20.12 36.11 -14.17
CA ASP A 618 20.49 37.41 -13.62
C ASP A 618 19.94 38.54 -14.50
N LEU A 619 19.48 39.63 -13.87
CA LEU A 619 19.05 40.82 -14.60
C LEU A 619 20.26 41.45 -15.32
N LYS A 620 20.10 41.77 -16.61
CA LYS A 620 21.12 42.46 -17.43
C LYS A 620 21.37 43.87 -16.85
N GLU A 621 22.58 44.41 -17.01
CA GLU A 621 23.01 45.69 -16.39
C GLU A 621 22.11 46.90 -16.73
N ASP A 622 21.37 46.83 -17.85
CA ASP A 622 20.40 47.85 -18.30
C ASP A 622 19.00 47.70 -17.67
N LYS A 623 18.73 46.61 -16.96
CA LYS A 623 17.44 46.30 -16.34
C LYS A 623 17.57 46.21 -14.83
N ASN A 624 17.05 47.22 -14.14
CA ASN A 624 17.13 47.26 -12.68
C ASN A 624 16.10 46.37 -11.97
N LYS A 625 15.06 45.87 -12.66
CA LYS A 625 13.93 45.12 -12.06
C LYS A 625 13.28 44.14 -13.05
N ASP A 626 12.66 43.07 -12.52
CA ASP A 626 11.81 42.16 -13.30
C ASP A 626 10.38 42.71 -13.44
N ASN A 627 10.21 43.69 -14.34
CA ASN A 627 8.91 44.33 -14.58
C ASN A 627 7.81 43.35 -15.01
N ASN A 628 8.17 42.22 -15.61
CA ASN A 628 7.22 41.20 -16.05
C ASN A 628 6.56 40.49 -14.85
N PHE A 629 7.38 40.09 -13.88
CA PHE A 629 6.89 39.46 -12.66
C PHE A 629 6.18 40.47 -11.75
N ILE A 630 6.75 41.68 -11.62
CA ILE A 630 6.18 42.79 -10.84
C ILE A 630 4.78 43.15 -11.34
N PHE A 631 4.58 43.28 -12.66
CA PHE A 631 3.27 43.57 -13.25
C PHE A 631 2.23 42.50 -12.89
N GLY A 632 2.61 41.22 -12.93
CA GLY A 632 1.75 40.12 -12.50
C GLY A 632 1.35 40.19 -11.03
N LEU A 633 2.32 40.47 -10.14
CA LEU A 633 2.07 40.62 -8.70
C LEU A 633 1.16 41.80 -8.39
N GLN A 634 1.39 42.97 -9.01
CA GLN A 634 0.57 44.17 -8.79
C GLN A 634 -0.89 43.93 -9.18
N ASN A 635 -1.14 43.28 -10.33
CA ASN A 635 -2.50 42.92 -10.74
C ASN A 635 -3.14 41.86 -9.85
N LEU A 636 -2.37 40.88 -9.37
CA LEU A 636 -2.86 39.90 -8.41
C LEU A 636 -3.27 40.59 -7.10
N ILE A 637 -2.45 41.49 -6.56
CA ILE A 637 -2.76 42.27 -5.35
C ILE A 637 -4.04 43.08 -5.54
N ASN A 638 -4.18 43.78 -6.67
CA ASN A 638 -5.41 44.52 -6.97
C ASN A 638 -6.64 43.61 -7.00
N MET A 639 -6.53 42.41 -7.60
CA MET A 639 -7.61 41.43 -7.60
C MET A 639 -7.95 40.93 -6.19
N LEU A 640 -6.96 40.71 -5.33
CA LEU A 640 -7.18 40.31 -3.94
C LEU A 640 -7.86 41.43 -3.13
N GLN A 641 -7.51 42.70 -3.37
CA GLN A 641 -8.19 43.85 -2.78
C GLN A 641 -9.65 43.94 -3.24
N ASP A 642 -9.92 43.70 -4.53
CA ASP A 642 -11.29 43.63 -5.06
C ASP A 642 -12.10 42.50 -4.39
N ILE A 643 -11.49 41.33 -4.15
CA ILE A 643 -12.12 40.22 -3.41
C ILE A 643 -12.40 40.64 -1.97
N LYS A 644 -11.41 41.18 -1.25
CA LYS A 644 -11.54 41.63 0.15
C LYS A 644 -12.58 42.73 0.34
N LYS A 645 -12.83 43.57 -0.66
CA LYS A 645 -13.85 44.61 -0.58
C LYS A 645 -15.27 44.04 -0.76
N LYS A 646 -15.40 42.90 -1.43
CA LYS A 646 -16.68 42.28 -1.80
C LYS A 646 -17.24 41.35 -0.71
N TYR A 647 -16.39 40.74 0.08
CA TYR A 647 -16.71 39.85 1.20
C TYR A 647 -16.26 40.49 2.50
#